data_AF-A0A835ZX17-F1
#
_entry.id   AF-A0A835ZX17-F1
#
_cell.length_a   1.000
_cell.length_b   1.000
_cell.length_c   1.000
_cell.angle_alpha   90.00
_cell.angle_beta   90.00
_cell.angle_gamma   90.00
#
_symmetry.space_group_name_H-M   'P 1'
#
loop_
_entity.id
_entity.type
_entity.pdbx_description
1 polymer ?
#
loop_
_entity_poly.entity_id
_entity_poly.type
_entity_poly.pdbx_seq_one_letter_code
_entity_poly.pdbx_strand_id
1 'polypeptide(L)'
;MGSRNRERRAEAVQSTNDSSALSKSSLAARGYVHDAFAALLVPGTARRAPLIHRGYYVRARAVRHCVRAFVEQTCAAPGTPRSQILSLGAGSDSLYFRLKTAGRLAGAAVWEVDFPDVAERKAQRIRDTPDLCALTGPFQSGDPGSTLCFESSDYRILGLDLRQLQQLDQALAAAGLDGAAPTLLLAEAVLTYLEPDDAAALISWAAQRFSNAIFVVYEQMRPQDAFGEFMQQHFRHLNSPLHGLDRFPDAEAQQQRFLQAGWTACRAMDLNEFYRCFLPAEERRRMENLEPFDEFEEWHLKCAHYFILAASRGDSLSQTLVFPPSETFPRIDPASPSGVFPASVVTGDTQGLGLKRYGHASVLLSPGVILSAGGFGEQEGRHCRVSKFHMLLRYSDFEWKGNQIGSWGTEAQWDGRLYHTMTRLSDTQVLVLGGRLSPVTPALGILQLSYENEDNSAEDPNVTVTKFCPEDSTLSRWRHSTTEVSCENQKYLFVYGGRSVTEPVLSDWHFLHVGKMTWVTIPVEGEGPEVAALELRSVDLQSAKNNQEHHTQEMGLQRLIVRRSQSFTIQLHFNRPFHSKNDSITFVAETGPAPKELLGTRATFLLTQARQGNGWSASDFTVHANSLYVSLFTPPSAVIGPYSLKMEISQGPSHSTTHPLGTFILLFNPWSAEDDVYLPSETLLQEYIMMDYGFVYKGHERFITPWPWNYGQNPSKDYSQRNDVVYICRVVSAMINSNDDSGVLQGNWGEDYSRGVSPLEWTGSVAILRQWAARGGQPVKYGQCWVFAAVMCTVMRCLGVPTRVVSNFRSAHNSDANLTIDTYYDQHAEMLPTQKRDKIWNFHVWNECWMIRKDLPPGYNGWQVLDPTPQQTSSGLFRCGPASVKAIREGEIHLPYDTPFVYAEVNADEVVWLLKDGQAQEILAHNTSSIGKEISTKMVGSDQRENITSSYKYPEGSPEERSVFMKASQKTLGVRRTSSPFLDLLGSGGAVGQPAQLQLHLTRKPEWGQDLLLKLHARRVADRAHPQGPIHLVVDFCAQTLLHNGGTRKPLWRQKVHLTLDFGEDIQWPLSLPYNNYRNKLTDEKLIRVSGIAKVEETGRSMLVLKDISLEPPHLSIEVSERAEVGKALRVHISLTNTLSVPLSHCTMVLEGSGLVSGQISNDLGTLVAGHTIKIQVDLYPIKAGPRQLQVLVSSNEIKEIKGYKDIFVAAARAP
;
A
#
# COMPACT_ATOMS: atom_id res chain seq x y z
N MET A 1 -47.30 -45.88 -5.66
CA MET A 1 -46.51 -46.68 -4.71
C MET A 1 -47.02 -46.43 -3.29
N GLY A 2 -47.16 -47.45 -2.43
CA GLY A 2 -47.76 -47.30 -1.09
C GLY A 2 -46.83 -46.67 -0.04
N SER A 3 -47.38 -46.21 1.10
CA SER A 3 -46.63 -45.43 2.12
C SER A 3 -45.44 -46.18 2.71
N ARG A 4 -45.57 -47.48 3.00
CA ARG A 4 -44.48 -48.33 3.50
C ARG A 4 -43.20 -48.33 2.64
N ASN A 5 -43.34 -48.14 1.32
CA ASN A 5 -42.16 -48.01 0.43
C ASN A 5 -41.58 -46.58 0.43
N ARG A 6 -42.35 -45.57 0.83
CA ARG A 6 -41.85 -44.20 1.06
C ARG A 6 -41.13 -44.10 2.41
N GLU A 7 -41.67 -44.72 3.46
CA GLU A 7 -41.06 -44.81 4.80
C GLU A 7 -39.68 -45.49 4.74
N ARG A 8 -39.59 -46.71 4.19
CA ARG A 8 -38.30 -47.43 4.05
C ARG A 8 -37.25 -46.69 3.20
N ARG A 9 -37.68 -45.91 2.20
CA ARG A 9 -36.77 -45.05 1.41
C ARG A 9 -36.30 -43.85 2.22
N ALA A 10 -37.16 -43.27 3.05
CA ALA A 10 -36.76 -42.19 3.97
C ALA A 10 -35.72 -42.69 4.98
N GLU A 11 -35.92 -43.86 5.61
CA GLU A 11 -34.94 -44.50 6.50
C GLU A 11 -33.58 -44.71 5.81
N ALA A 12 -33.57 -45.20 4.56
CA ALA A 12 -32.34 -45.38 3.78
C ALA A 12 -31.62 -44.06 3.49
N VAL A 13 -32.35 -42.99 3.11
CA VAL A 13 -31.78 -41.65 2.91
C VAL A 13 -31.24 -41.09 4.23
N GLN A 14 -31.97 -41.25 5.36
CA GLN A 14 -31.49 -40.84 6.68
C GLN A 14 -30.16 -41.52 7.07
N SER A 15 -29.93 -42.78 6.69
CA SER A 15 -28.65 -43.46 6.95
C SER A 15 -27.43 -42.79 6.29
N THR A 16 -27.65 -42.02 5.21
CA THR A 16 -26.57 -41.26 4.55
C THR A 16 -26.07 -40.08 5.39
N ASN A 17 -26.92 -39.50 6.26
CA ASN A 17 -26.50 -38.48 7.24
C ASN A 17 -25.39 -39.03 8.13
N ASP A 18 -25.61 -40.19 8.75
CA ASP A 18 -24.71 -40.73 9.76
C ASP A 18 -23.33 -41.07 9.13
N SER A 19 -23.32 -41.58 7.90
CA SER A 19 -22.09 -41.83 7.14
C SER A 19 -21.34 -40.53 6.75
N SER A 20 -22.07 -39.47 6.40
CA SER A 20 -21.56 -38.14 6.07
C SER A 20 -20.99 -37.43 7.31
N ALA A 21 -21.73 -37.45 8.42
CA ALA A 21 -21.34 -36.86 9.69
C ALA A 21 -20.09 -37.54 10.28
N LEU A 22 -20.00 -38.88 10.23
CA LEU A 22 -18.76 -39.60 10.56
C LEU A 22 -17.57 -39.16 9.67
N SER A 23 -17.82 -38.84 8.40
CA SER A 23 -16.78 -38.35 7.49
C SER A 23 -16.34 -36.93 7.80
N LYS A 24 -17.27 -36.03 8.18
CA LYS A 24 -16.97 -34.67 8.70
C LYS A 24 -16.22 -34.72 10.05
N SER A 25 -16.57 -35.65 10.94
CA SER A 25 -15.89 -35.88 12.22
C SER A 25 -14.45 -36.42 12.02
N SER A 26 -14.27 -37.45 11.19
CA SER A 26 -12.95 -37.99 10.85
C SER A 26 -12.04 -36.94 10.17
N LEU A 27 -12.62 -36.10 9.31
CA LEU A 27 -11.94 -34.96 8.68
C LEU A 27 -11.39 -33.97 9.73
N ALA A 28 -12.22 -33.56 10.68
CA ALA A 28 -11.85 -32.62 11.73
C ALA A 28 -10.77 -33.20 12.65
N ALA A 29 -10.93 -34.47 13.07
CA ALA A 29 -9.95 -35.20 13.88
C ALA A 29 -8.57 -35.39 13.20
N ARG A 30 -8.47 -35.11 11.89
CA ARG A 30 -7.23 -35.16 11.10
C ARG A 30 -6.68 -33.78 10.74
N GLY A 31 -7.20 -32.70 11.34
CA GLY A 31 -6.69 -31.34 11.17
C GLY A 31 -6.98 -30.70 9.81
N TYR A 32 -7.81 -31.33 8.97
CA TYR A 32 -8.23 -30.74 7.69
C TYR A 32 -9.08 -29.49 7.90
N VAL A 33 -9.99 -29.52 8.89
CA VAL A 33 -10.82 -28.40 9.31
C VAL A 33 -10.78 -28.24 10.83
N HIS A 34 -10.85 -27.00 11.30
CA HIS A 34 -11.07 -26.70 12.72
C HIS A 34 -12.57 -26.73 13.00
N ASP A 35 -13.03 -27.84 13.57
CA ASP A 35 -14.42 -28.07 13.97
C ASP A 35 -14.44 -28.89 15.26
N ALA A 36 -14.67 -28.22 16.38
CA ALA A 36 -14.73 -28.87 17.70
C ALA A 36 -16.06 -29.60 17.94
N PHE A 37 -17.08 -29.38 17.10
CA PHE A 37 -18.47 -29.80 17.35
C PHE A 37 -18.87 -31.02 16.51
N ALA A 38 -18.23 -31.25 15.36
CA ALA A 38 -18.49 -32.40 14.50
C ALA A 38 -18.37 -33.76 15.23
N ALA A 39 -17.49 -33.88 16.22
CA ALA A 39 -17.34 -35.09 17.03
C ALA A 39 -18.45 -35.26 18.09
N LEU A 40 -19.04 -34.15 18.57
CA LEU A 40 -20.11 -34.15 19.58
C LEU A 40 -21.47 -34.51 18.97
N LEU A 41 -21.67 -34.22 17.69
CA LEU A 41 -22.93 -34.45 16.97
C LEU A 41 -23.07 -35.86 16.37
N VAL A 42 -22.09 -36.75 16.52
CA VAL A 42 -22.06 -38.10 15.91
C VAL A 42 -22.14 -39.26 16.93
N PRO A 43 -22.71 -40.43 16.56
CA PRO A 43 -22.83 -41.59 17.46
C PRO A 43 -21.51 -42.31 17.80
N GLY A 44 -20.38 -41.93 17.22
CA GLY A 44 -19.09 -42.58 17.50
C GLY A 44 -17.96 -42.07 16.61
N THR A 45 -16.81 -42.74 16.67
CA THR A 45 -15.60 -42.37 15.90
C THR A 45 -15.22 -43.48 14.91
N ALA A 46 -14.96 -43.10 13.65
CA ALA A 46 -14.51 -44.03 12.62
C ALA A 46 -13.59 -43.30 11.63
N ARG A 47 -12.33 -43.76 11.48
CA ARG A 47 -11.39 -43.15 10.55
C ARG A 47 -11.82 -43.43 9.09
N ARG A 48 -11.85 -42.39 8.26
CA ARG A 48 -12.00 -42.51 6.80
C ARG A 48 -10.65 -42.45 6.07
N ALA A 49 -10.63 -42.83 4.79
CA ALA A 49 -9.44 -42.76 3.95
C ALA A 49 -9.08 -41.31 3.59
N PRO A 50 -7.79 -40.97 3.32
CA PRO A 50 -7.38 -39.64 2.90
C PRO A 50 -8.15 -39.10 1.67
N LEU A 51 -8.49 -39.93 0.68
CA LEU A 51 -9.38 -39.59 -0.45
C LEU A 51 -10.77 -39.06 0.00
N ILE A 52 -11.29 -39.61 1.09
CA ILE A 52 -12.54 -39.12 1.70
C ILE A 52 -12.30 -37.77 2.36
N HIS A 53 -11.24 -37.63 3.16
CA HIS A 53 -10.87 -36.36 3.80
C HIS A 53 -10.65 -35.23 2.78
N ARG A 54 -9.81 -35.43 1.76
CA ARG A 54 -9.53 -34.40 0.73
C ARG A 54 -10.80 -33.95 0.01
N GLY A 55 -11.71 -34.88 -0.32
CA GLY A 55 -13.00 -34.52 -0.92
C GLY A 55 -13.94 -33.76 0.04
N TYR A 56 -14.11 -34.23 1.27
CA TYR A 56 -14.94 -33.56 2.28
C TYR A 56 -14.36 -32.20 2.72
N TYR A 57 -13.04 -32.04 2.66
CA TYR A 57 -12.36 -30.77 2.87
C TYR A 57 -12.75 -29.73 1.81
N VAL A 58 -12.71 -30.09 0.51
CA VAL A 58 -13.09 -29.16 -0.57
C VAL A 58 -14.58 -28.82 -0.49
N ARG A 59 -15.46 -29.81 -0.24
CA ARG A 59 -16.88 -29.61 0.09
C ARG A 59 -17.07 -28.57 1.21
N ALA A 60 -16.44 -28.79 2.36
CA ALA A 60 -16.56 -27.90 3.53
C ALA A 60 -16.02 -26.49 3.25
N ARG A 61 -14.98 -26.35 2.43
CA ARG A 61 -14.42 -25.05 2.02
C ARG A 61 -15.35 -24.32 1.04
N ALA A 62 -15.96 -25.02 0.09
CA ALA A 62 -16.91 -24.45 -0.88
C ALA A 62 -18.16 -23.89 -0.18
N VAL A 63 -18.78 -24.69 0.69
CA VAL A 63 -19.94 -24.26 1.49
C VAL A 63 -19.55 -23.09 2.42
N ARG A 64 -18.42 -23.20 3.13
CA ARG A 64 -17.95 -22.13 4.03
C ARG A 64 -17.64 -20.82 3.30
N HIS A 65 -17.15 -20.87 2.06
CA HIS A 65 -16.91 -19.67 1.24
C HIS A 65 -18.22 -18.92 1.00
N CYS A 66 -19.27 -19.62 0.58
CA CYS A 66 -20.59 -19.02 0.32
C CYS A 66 -21.25 -18.47 1.59
N VAL A 67 -21.23 -19.24 2.70
CA VAL A 67 -21.77 -18.77 3.99
C VAL A 67 -21.03 -17.53 4.48
N ARG A 68 -19.70 -17.50 4.38
CA ARG A 68 -18.89 -16.34 4.76
C ARG A 68 -19.24 -15.12 3.93
N ALA A 69 -19.30 -15.26 2.59
CA ALA A 69 -19.61 -14.14 1.69
C ALA A 69 -20.96 -13.50 2.03
N PHE A 70 -21.99 -14.31 2.30
CA PHE A 70 -23.29 -13.83 2.76
C PHE A 70 -23.19 -13.05 4.09
N VAL A 71 -22.61 -13.66 5.14
CA VAL A 71 -22.52 -13.04 6.47
C VAL A 71 -21.71 -11.74 6.46
N GLU A 72 -20.63 -11.67 5.69
CA GLU A 72 -19.79 -10.47 5.55
C GLU A 72 -20.54 -9.33 4.83
N GLN A 73 -21.41 -9.64 3.86
CA GLN A 73 -22.24 -8.66 3.15
C GLN A 73 -23.40 -8.14 4.02
N THR A 74 -24.07 -9.01 4.77
CA THR A 74 -25.32 -8.65 5.48
C THR A 74 -25.11 -8.05 6.87
N CYS A 75 -23.92 -8.18 7.47
CA CYS A 75 -23.65 -7.71 8.84
C CYS A 75 -22.82 -6.41 8.93
N ALA A 76 -22.55 -5.73 7.80
CA ALA A 76 -21.64 -4.59 7.76
C ALA A 76 -22.27 -3.20 8.02
N ALA A 77 -23.60 -3.08 8.08
CA ALA A 77 -24.30 -1.79 8.14
C ALA A 77 -25.09 -1.60 9.45
N PRO A 78 -24.91 -0.49 10.19
CA PRO A 78 -25.77 -0.17 11.33
C PRO A 78 -27.21 0.08 10.87
N GLY A 79 -28.17 -0.68 11.43
CA GLY A 79 -29.60 -0.51 11.17
C GLY A 79 -30.22 -1.46 10.13
N THR A 80 -29.47 -2.42 9.57
CA THR A 80 -30.06 -3.47 8.72
C THR A 80 -30.80 -4.54 9.55
N PRO A 81 -31.85 -5.17 8.99
CA PRO A 81 -32.55 -6.28 9.64
C PRO A 81 -31.63 -7.49 9.87
N ARG A 82 -31.94 -8.27 10.91
CA ARG A 82 -31.18 -9.48 11.29
C ARG A 82 -31.13 -10.47 10.13
N SER A 83 -29.93 -10.90 9.76
CA SER A 83 -29.73 -11.88 8.68
C SER A 83 -30.18 -13.29 9.09
N GLN A 84 -30.60 -14.11 8.13
CA GLN A 84 -31.14 -15.44 8.39
C GLN A 84 -30.37 -16.51 7.60
N ILE A 85 -30.13 -17.65 8.22
CA ILE A 85 -29.57 -18.84 7.57
C ILE A 85 -30.57 -19.99 7.73
N LEU A 86 -31.08 -20.51 6.61
CA LEU A 86 -32.00 -21.65 6.55
C LEU A 86 -31.27 -22.85 5.93
N SER A 87 -30.92 -23.84 6.76
CA SER A 87 -30.29 -25.08 6.31
C SER A 87 -31.35 -26.16 6.07
N LEU A 88 -31.51 -26.57 4.81
CA LEU A 88 -32.46 -27.59 4.36
C LEU A 88 -31.75 -28.93 4.29
N GLY A 89 -32.27 -29.95 4.99
CA GLY A 89 -31.58 -31.24 5.17
C GLY A 89 -30.28 -31.09 5.97
N ALA A 90 -30.36 -30.34 7.08
CA ALA A 90 -29.18 -29.93 7.85
C ALA A 90 -28.42 -31.09 8.50
N GLY A 91 -29.09 -32.22 8.75
CA GLY A 91 -28.54 -33.40 9.40
C GLY A 91 -27.77 -33.07 10.68
N SER A 92 -26.68 -33.79 10.91
CA SER A 92 -25.78 -33.56 12.05
C SER A 92 -24.73 -32.44 11.80
N ASP A 93 -25.01 -31.42 10.96
CA ASP A 93 -24.03 -30.35 10.71
C ASP A 93 -23.77 -29.44 11.94
N SER A 94 -22.54 -28.92 12.00
CA SER A 94 -21.99 -28.10 13.09
C SER A 94 -22.03 -26.58 12.83
N LEU A 95 -22.58 -26.13 11.70
CA LEU A 95 -22.47 -24.75 11.22
C LEU A 95 -22.88 -23.70 12.27
N TYR A 96 -24.02 -23.89 12.93
CA TYR A 96 -24.48 -23.01 14.01
C TYR A 96 -23.41 -22.80 15.08
N PHE A 97 -22.90 -23.89 15.67
CA PHE A 97 -21.90 -23.83 16.74
C PHE A 97 -20.60 -23.15 16.27
N ARG A 98 -20.15 -23.45 15.05
CA ARG A 98 -18.98 -22.78 14.44
C ARG A 98 -19.19 -21.27 14.26
N LEU A 99 -20.38 -20.82 13.86
CA LEU A 99 -20.70 -19.40 13.74
C LEU A 99 -20.87 -18.71 15.10
N LYS A 100 -21.48 -19.39 16.08
CA LYS A 100 -21.67 -18.92 17.46
C LYS A 100 -20.33 -18.63 18.12
N THR A 101 -19.42 -19.61 18.14
CA THR A 101 -18.09 -19.48 18.75
C THR A 101 -17.18 -18.48 18.01
N ALA A 102 -17.40 -18.27 16.71
CA ALA A 102 -16.70 -17.23 15.94
C ALA A 102 -17.26 -15.80 16.16
N GLY A 103 -18.27 -15.63 17.03
CA GLY A 103 -18.92 -14.34 17.28
C GLY A 103 -19.70 -13.80 16.07
N ARG A 104 -20.05 -14.65 15.10
CA ARG A 104 -20.67 -14.25 13.82
C ARG A 104 -22.20 -14.23 13.84
N LEU A 105 -22.83 -14.61 14.96
CA LEU A 105 -24.29 -14.62 15.11
C LEU A 105 -24.88 -13.36 15.78
N ALA A 106 -24.05 -12.38 16.15
CA ALA A 106 -24.53 -11.13 16.77
C ALA A 106 -25.55 -10.35 15.91
N GLY A 107 -25.52 -10.55 14.58
CA GLY A 107 -26.47 -9.99 13.62
C GLY A 107 -27.21 -11.05 12.77
N ALA A 108 -27.23 -12.32 13.22
CA ALA A 108 -27.80 -13.43 12.46
C ALA A 108 -28.62 -14.41 13.32
N ALA A 109 -29.42 -15.26 12.70
CA ALA A 109 -30.07 -16.42 13.32
C ALA A 109 -30.09 -17.62 12.35
N VAL A 110 -30.13 -18.83 12.89
CA VAL A 110 -30.07 -20.08 12.13
C VAL A 110 -31.33 -20.92 12.35
N TRP A 111 -31.94 -21.34 11.25
CA TRP A 111 -33.02 -22.32 11.20
C TRP A 111 -32.51 -23.55 10.47
N GLU A 112 -32.80 -24.73 11.02
CA GLU A 112 -32.52 -26.01 10.38
C GLU A 112 -33.82 -26.78 10.17
N VAL A 113 -33.93 -27.45 9.03
CA VAL A 113 -35.05 -28.33 8.69
C VAL A 113 -34.52 -29.69 8.27
N ASP A 114 -35.02 -30.75 8.87
CA ASP A 114 -34.75 -32.13 8.47
C ASP A 114 -35.96 -33.03 8.81
N PHE A 115 -35.94 -34.31 8.43
CA PHE A 115 -36.97 -35.27 8.84
C PHE A 115 -37.12 -35.28 10.38
N PRO A 116 -38.34 -35.48 10.92
CA PRO A 116 -38.59 -35.48 12.36
C PRO A 116 -37.60 -36.32 13.18
N ASP A 117 -37.30 -37.55 12.74
CA ASP A 117 -36.37 -38.45 13.44
C ASP A 117 -34.92 -37.97 13.42
N VAL A 118 -34.51 -37.16 12.44
CA VAL A 118 -33.15 -36.60 12.34
C VAL A 118 -33.06 -35.33 13.18
N ALA A 119 -34.06 -34.46 13.07
CA ALA A 119 -34.20 -33.23 13.86
C ALA A 119 -34.24 -33.53 15.36
N GLU A 120 -35.07 -34.48 15.80
CA GLU A 120 -35.19 -34.87 17.20
C GLU A 120 -33.91 -35.55 17.72
N ARG A 121 -33.27 -36.43 16.93
CA ARG A 121 -31.95 -37.00 17.29
C ARG A 121 -30.88 -35.92 17.45
N LYS A 122 -30.90 -34.86 16.65
CA LYS A 122 -29.98 -33.71 16.81
C LYS A 122 -30.30 -32.91 18.07
N ALA A 123 -31.58 -32.57 18.29
CA ALA A 123 -32.04 -31.85 19.48
C ALA A 123 -31.75 -32.63 20.77
N GLN A 124 -31.89 -33.97 20.75
CA GLN A 124 -31.47 -34.84 21.85
C GLN A 124 -29.96 -34.77 22.11
N ARG A 125 -29.11 -34.90 21.08
CA ARG A 125 -27.65 -34.79 21.24
C ARG A 125 -27.20 -33.46 21.82
N ILE A 126 -27.86 -32.38 21.43
CA ILE A 126 -27.56 -31.03 21.96
C ILE A 126 -27.91 -30.98 23.45
N ARG A 127 -29.09 -31.47 23.86
CA ARG A 127 -29.51 -31.60 25.26
C ARG A 127 -28.52 -32.44 26.09
N ASP A 128 -28.14 -33.61 25.56
CA ASP A 128 -27.31 -34.59 26.26
C ASP A 128 -25.82 -34.20 26.33
N THR A 129 -25.38 -33.16 25.60
CA THR A 129 -23.98 -32.71 25.54
C THR A 129 -23.80 -31.32 26.20
N PRO A 130 -23.15 -31.23 27.39
CA PRO A 130 -22.99 -29.97 28.12
C PRO A 130 -22.36 -28.83 27.29
N ASP A 131 -21.34 -29.13 26.50
CA ASP A 131 -20.62 -28.14 25.67
C ASP A 131 -21.50 -27.52 24.58
N LEU A 132 -22.48 -28.29 24.06
CA LEU A 132 -23.43 -27.79 23.05
C LEU A 132 -24.54 -26.98 23.72
N CYS A 133 -25.10 -27.48 24.83
CA CYS A 133 -26.06 -26.76 25.68
C CYS A 133 -25.55 -25.37 26.11
N ALA A 134 -24.28 -25.27 26.51
CA ALA A 134 -23.66 -24.02 26.95
C ALA A 134 -23.63 -22.94 25.84
N LEU A 135 -23.54 -23.35 24.57
CA LEU A 135 -23.50 -22.43 23.42
C LEU A 135 -24.90 -21.97 22.96
N THR A 136 -25.94 -22.79 23.17
CA THR A 136 -27.33 -22.42 22.84
C THR A 136 -27.97 -21.52 23.89
N GLY A 137 -27.48 -21.56 25.13
CA GLY A 137 -28.09 -20.85 26.26
C GLY A 137 -29.41 -21.48 26.70
N PRO A 138 -30.29 -20.75 27.43
CA PRO A 138 -31.59 -21.27 27.83
C PRO A 138 -32.44 -21.58 26.59
N PHE A 139 -32.89 -22.82 26.48
CA PHE A 139 -33.65 -23.34 25.35
C PHE A 139 -35.01 -23.86 25.81
N GLN A 140 -35.97 -23.91 24.89
CA GLN A 140 -37.25 -24.57 25.09
C GLN A 140 -37.29 -25.84 24.22
N SER A 141 -37.68 -26.96 24.83
CA SER A 141 -38.06 -28.16 24.08
C SER A 141 -39.47 -27.96 23.53
N GLY A 142 -39.70 -28.27 22.26
CA GLY A 142 -41.05 -28.32 21.72
C GLY A 142 -41.89 -29.41 22.39
N ASP A 143 -43.21 -29.24 22.36
CA ASP A 143 -44.14 -30.28 22.81
C ASP A 143 -43.95 -31.57 21.98
N PRO A 144 -44.12 -32.77 22.57
CA PRO A 144 -44.06 -34.03 21.83
C PRO A 144 -45.07 -34.06 20.67
N GLY A 145 -44.57 -34.09 19.43
CA GLY A 145 -45.37 -34.00 18.21
C GLY A 145 -45.46 -32.60 17.58
N SER A 146 -44.83 -31.59 18.19
CA SER A 146 -44.57 -30.29 17.55
C SER A 146 -43.58 -30.44 16.39
N THR A 147 -43.71 -29.57 15.38
CA THR A 147 -42.76 -29.48 14.26
C THR A 147 -41.49 -28.70 14.64
N LEU A 148 -41.46 -28.01 15.78
CA LEU A 148 -40.32 -27.30 16.33
C LEU A 148 -39.65 -28.17 17.40
N CYS A 149 -38.55 -28.84 17.07
CA CYS A 149 -37.85 -29.77 17.98
C CYS A 149 -36.95 -29.04 19.00
N PHE A 150 -36.42 -27.87 18.64
CA PHE A 150 -35.49 -27.11 19.48
C PHE A 150 -35.62 -25.61 19.21
N GLU A 151 -35.67 -24.80 20.27
CA GLU A 151 -35.64 -23.33 20.16
C GLU A 151 -34.71 -22.67 21.19
N SER A 152 -33.96 -21.68 20.73
CA SER A 152 -33.16 -20.75 21.54
C SER A 152 -33.17 -19.34 20.91
N SER A 153 -32.43 -18.40 21.50
CA SER A 153 -32.39 -16.98 21.06
C SER A 153 -31.93 -16.75 19.60
N ASP A 154 -31.10 -17.65 19.05
CA ASP A 154 -30.49 -17.52 17.72
C ASP A 154 -30.42 -18.82 16.91
N TYR A 155 -31.05 -19.91 17.40
CA TYR A 155 -31.05 -21.21 16.75
C TYR A 155 -32.37 -21.97 16.93
N ARG A 156 -32.90 -22.51 15.83
CA ARG A 156 -34.13 -23.30 15.78
C ARG A 156 -33.95 -24.54 14.89
N ILE A 157 -34.49 -25.68 15.33
CA ILE A 157 -34.48 -26.94 14.57
C ILE A 157 -35.92 -27.41 14.39
N LEU A 158 -36.33 -27.68 13.14
CA LEU A 158 -37.66 -28.13 12.77
C LEU A 158 -37.64 -29.53 12.16
N GLY A 159 -38.56 -30.39 12.60
CA GLY A 159 -38.79 -31.74 12.10
C GLY A 159 -39.90 -31.77 11.05
N LEU A 160 -39.55 -31.68 9.77
CA LEU A 160 -40.49 -31.54 8.65
C LEU A 160 -40.00 -32.26 7.39
N ASP A 161 -40.95 -32.77 6.60
CA ASP A 161 -40.70 -33.30 5.26
C ASP A 161 -40.66 -32.14 4.25
N LEU A 162 -39.52 -31.92 3.59
CA LEU A 162 -39.33 -30.84 2.60
C LEU A 162 -40.29 -30.93 1.40
N ARG A 163 -40.94 -32.07 1.16
CA ARG A 163 -41.99 -32.23 0.12
C ARG A 163 -43.31 -31.56 0.51
N GLN A 164 -43.53 -31.27 1.80
CA GLN A 164 -44.78 -30.73 2.34
C GLN A 164 -44.72 -29.20 2.44
N LEU A 165 -44.51 -28.53 1.31
CA LEU A 165 -44.20 -27.09 1.23
C LEU A 165 -45.17 -26.17 1.99
N GLN A 166 -46.47 -26.49 2.02
CA GLN A 166 -47.45 -25.71 2.77
C GLN A 166 -47.23 -25.77 4.29
N GLN A 167 -46.88 -26.95 4.82
CA GLN A 167 -46.56 -27.12 6.24
C GLN A 167 -45.19 -26.52 6.56
N LEU A 168 -44.22 -26.63 5.64
CA LEU A 168 -42.91 -26.00 5.73
C LEU A 168 -43.02 -24.48 5.89
N ASP A 169 -43.79 -23.82 5.02
CA ASP A 169 -43.97 -22.37 5.05
C ASP A 169 -44.65 -21.89 6.36
N GLN A 170 -45.72 -22.58 6.76
CA GLN A 170 -46.45 -22.28 8.00
C GLN A 170 -45.57 -22.46 9.25
N ALA A 171 -44.81 -23.56 9.33
CA ALA A 171 -43.97 -23.85 10.48
C ALA A 171 -42.75 -22.92 10.56
N LEU A 172 -42.12 -22.57 9.43
CA LEU A 172 -41.03 -21.58 9.40
C LEU A 172 -41.53 -20.18 9.77
N ALA A 173 -42.72 -19.77 9.32
CA ALA A 173 -43.32 -18.51 9.72
C ALA A 173 -43.64 -18.48 11.22
N ALA A 174 -44.22 -19.56 11.77
CA ALA A 174 -44.46 -19.71 13.21
C ALA A 174 -43.16 -19.70 14.04
N ALA A 175 -42.08 -20.26 13.49
CA ALA A 175 -40.72 -20.22 14.04
C ALA A 175 -39.99 -18.87 13.81
N GLY A 176 -40.70 -17.82 13.37
CA GLY A 176 -40.17 -16.46 13.26
C GLY A 176 -39.29 -16.16 12.05
N LEU A 177 -39.35 -16.96 10.98
CA LEU A 177 -38.58 -16.71 9.76
C LEU A 177 -39.27 -15.67 8.84
N ASP A 178 -38.66 -14.50 8.72
CA ASP A 178 -39.14 -13.38 7.90
C ASP A 178 -38.84 -13.60 6.39
N GLY A 179 -39.71 -13.12 5.50
CA GLY A 179 -39.50 -13.14 4.04
C GLY A 179 -38.84 -11.89 3.48
N ALA A 180 -38.84 -10.78 4.23
CA ALA A 180 -38.19 -9.53 3.86
C ALA A 180 -36.73 -9.46 4.31
N ALA A 181 -36.34 -10.19 5.36
CA ALA A 181 -34.98 -10.23 5.86
C ALA A 181 -34.01 -10.97 4.90
N PRO A 182 -32.75 -10.49 4.78
CA PRO A 182 -31.72 -11.17 3.98
C PRO A 182 -31.53 -12.62 4.42
N THR A 183 -31.69 -13.57 3.48
CA THR A 183 -31.74 -15.00 3.81
C THR A 183 -30.79 -15.85 2.96
N LEU A 184 -29.97 -16.66 3.61
CA LEU A 184 -29.15 -17.70 3.00
C LEU A 184 -29.85 -19.04 3.12
N LEU A 185 -30.22 -19.66 2.00
CA LEU A 185 -30.67 -21.04 1.95
C LEU A 185 -29.49 -21.95 1.62
N LEU A 186 -29.33 -23.05 2.36
CA LEU A 186 -28.28 -24.04 2.14
C LEU A 186 -28.88 -25.43 1.96
N ALA A 187 -28.56 -26.10 0.85
CA ALA A 187 -28.89 -27.51 0.61
C ALA A 187 -27.61 -28.29 0.24
N GLU A 188 -27.09 -29.09 1.18
CA GLU A 188 -25.79 -29.77 1.04
C GLU A 188 -25.94 -31.27 0.76
N ALA A 189 -26.18 -31.63 -0.50
CA ALA A 189 -26.55 -32.96 -1.00
C ALA A 189 -27.95 -33.42 -0.54
N VAL A 190 -28.99 -32.69 -0.96
CA VAL A 190 -30.37 -32.85 -0.45
C VAL A 190 -31.42 -32.87 -1.56
N LEU A 191 -31.38 -31.92 -2.50
CA LEU A 191 -32.30 -31.85 -3.64
C LEU A 191 -32.13 -33.07 -4.57
N THR A 192 -30.96 -33.68 -4.60
CA THR A 192 -30.64 -34.91 -5.33
C THR A 192 -31.41 -36.15 -4.85
N TYR A 193 -31.93 -36.15 -3.62
CA TYR A 193 -32.76 -37.25 -3.08
C TYR A 193 -34.27 -37.00 -3.22
N LEU A 194 -34.67 -35.80 -3.66
CA LEU A 194 -36.05 -35.46 -3.98
C LEU A 194 -36.33 -35.81 -5.45
N GLU A 195 -37.56 -36.21 -5.77
CA GLU A 195 -37.96 -36.37 -7.17
C GLU A 195 -37.82 -35.01 -7.89
N PRO A 196 -37.49 -34.97 -9.20
CA PRO A 196 -37.09 -33.72 -9.87
C PRO A 196 -38.13 -32.59 -9.76
N ASP A 197 -39.42 -32.94 -9.75
CA ASP A 197 -40.53 -31.98 -9.64
C ASP A 197 -40.75 -31.50 -8.20
N ASP A 198 -40.63 -32.36 -7.18
CA ASP A 198 -40.65 -31.96 -5.75
C ASP A 198 -39.52 -30.96 -5.47
N ALA A 199 -38.33 -31.25 -6.01
CA ALA A 199 -37.16 -30.41 -5.87
C ALA A 199 -37.29 -29.07 -6.62
N ALA A 200 -37.89 -29.06 -7.81
CA ALA A 200 -38.19 -27.84 -8.55
C ALA A 200 -39.24 -26.98 -7.84
N ALA A 201 -40.26 -27.59 -7.22
CA ALA A 201 -41.25 -26.91 -6.41
C ALA A 201 -40.62 -26.23 -5.18
N LEU A 202 -39.68 -26.90 -4.50
CA LEU A 202 -38.94 -26.32 -3.37
C LEU A 202 -38.07 -25.11 -3.77
N ILE A 203 -37.35 -25.18 -4.91
CA ILE A 203 -36.56 -24.05 -5.44
C ILE A 203 -37.47 -22.87 -5.80
N SER A 204 -38.64 -23.16 -6.40
CA SER A 204 -39.62 -22.15 -6.80
C SER A 204 -40.32 -21.49 -5.60
N TRP A 205 -40.66 -22.28 -4.56
CA TRP A 205 -41.15 -21.76 -3.28
C TRP A 205 -40.13 -20.84 -2.64
N ALA A 206 -38.85 -21.25 -2.56
CA ALA A 206 -37.80 -20.42 -1.99
C ALA A 206 -37.63 -19.09 -2.74
N ALA A 207 -37.69 -19.11 -4.08
CA ALA A 207 -37.74 -17.88 -4.86
C ALA A 207 -38.95 -17.02 -4.46
N GLN A 208 -40.17 -17.57 -4.48
CA GLN A 208 -41.38 -16.81 -4.15
C GLN A 208 -41.39 -16.24 -2.71
N ARG A 209 -40.83 -16.98 -1.75
CA ARG A 209 -40.88 -16.69 -0.31
C ARG A 209 -39.90 -15.62 0.16
N PHE A 210 -38.78 -15.43 -0.54
CA PHE A 210 -37.74 -14.47 -0.16
C PHE A 210 -37.49 -13.43 -1.25
N SER A 211 -37.59 -12.15 -0.89
CA SER A 211 -37.31 -11.03 -1.80
C SER A 211 -35.82 -10.73 -1.95
N ASN A 212 -35.02 -11.05 -0.92
CA ASN A 212 -33.57 -10.84 -0.89
C ASN A 212 -32.85 -12.07 -0.32
N ALA A 213 -32.31 -12.93 -1.19
CA ALA A 213 -31.76 -14.21 -0.78
C ALA A 213 -30.60 -14.75 -1.65
N ILE A 214 -29.84 -15.67 -1.07
CA ILE A 214 -28.88 -16.53 -1.78
C ILE A 214 -29.23 -18.00 -1.49
N PHE A 215 -29.35 -18.83 -2.53
CA PHE A 215 -29.48 -20.28 -2.41
C PHE A 215 -28.15 -20.95 -2.79
N VAL A 216 -27.58 -21.71 -1.87
CA VAL A 216 -26.33 -22.47 -2.06
C VAL A 216 -26.64 -23.97 -2.15
N VAL A 217 -26.16 -24.61 -3.21
CA VAL A 217 -26.33 -26.04 -3.46
C VAL A 217 -24.97 -26.71 -3.66
N TYR A 218 -24.76 -27.84 -2.99
CA TYR A 218 -23.62 -28.74 -3.22
C TYR A 218 -24.16 -30.11 -3.61
N GLU A 219 -23.97 -30.56 -4.86
CA GLU A 219 -24.55 -31.82 -5.36
C GLU A 219 -23.67 -32.54 -6.40
N GLN A 220 -24.07 -33.76 -6.72
CA GLN A 220 -23.49 -34.64 -7.74
C GLN A 220 -23.84 -34.18 -9.17
N MET A 221 -22.99 -34.51 -10.13
CA MET A 221 -23.23 -34.34 -11.57
C MET A 221 -22.48 -35.40 -12.39
N ARG A 222 -22.60 -35.32 -13.73
CA ARG A 222 -22.00 -36.20 -14.74
C ARG A 222 -22.38 -37.69 -14.57
N PRO A 223 -23.65 -38.07 -14.79
CA PRO A 223 -24.11 -39.45 -14.60
C PRO A 223 -23.60 -40.46 -15.64
N GLN A 224 -23.08 -40.01 -16.78
CA GLN A 224 -22.91 -40.82 -18.00
C GLN A 224 -21.48 -41.37 -18.23
N ASP A 225 -20.47 -40.92 -17.48
CA ASP A 225 -19.14 -41.52 -17.56
C ASP A 225 -19.00 -42.71 -16.58
N ALA A 226 -17.92 -43.49 -16.71
CA ALA A 226 -17.73 -44.70 -15.91
C ALA A 226 -17.72 -44.46 -14.38
N PHE A 227 -17.30 -43.28 -13.91
CA PHE A 227 -17.40 -42.91 -12.50
C PHE A 227 -18.83 -42.49 -12.16
N GLY A 228 -19.49 -41.73 -13.04
CA GLY A 228 -20.91 -41.38 -12.93
C GLY A 228 -21.84 -42.59 -12.80
N GLU A 229 -21.67 -43.60 -13.66
CA GLU A 229 -22.42 -44.85 -13.61
C GLU A 229 -22.17 -45.62 -12.31
N PHE A 230 -20.91 -45.76 -11.90
CA PHE A 230 -20.55 -46.40 -10.63
C PHE A 230 -21.15 -45.66 -9.43
N MET A 231 -21.11 -44.33 -9.43
CA MET A 231 -21.72 -43.49 -8.39
C MET A 231 -23.23 -43.73 -8.31
N GLN A 232 -23.94 -43.71 -9.44
CA GLN A 232 -25.38 -44.01 -9.48
C GLN A 232 -25.68 -45.43 -8.97
N GLN A 233 -24.92 -46.44 -9.40
CA GLN A 233 -25.06 -47.81 -8.93
C GLN A 233 -24.83 -47.91 -7.41
N HIS A 234 -23.80 -47.25 -6.88
CA HIS A 234 -23.52 -47.22 -5.44
C HIS A 234 -24.71 -46.69 -4.63
N PHE A 235 -25.27 -45.55 -5.01
CA PHE A 235 -26.45 -44.96 -4.34
C PHE A 235 -27.72 -45.80 -4.51
N ARG A 236 -27.91 -46.48 -5.65
CA ARG A 236 -28.98 -47.48 -5.82
C ARG A 236 -28.83 -48.67 -4.87
N HIS A 237 -27.62 -49.21 -4.69
CA HIS A 237 -27.36 -50.30 -3.72
C HIS A 237 -27.57 -49.87 -2.26
N LEU A 238 -27.34 -48.60 -1.94
CA LEU A 238 -27.65 -48.01 -0.63
C LEU A 238 -29.14 -47.67 -0.42
N ASN A 239 -30.02 -48.00 -1.38
CA ASN A 239 -31.44 -47.64 -1.39
C ASN A 239 -31.73 -46.12 -1.30
N SER A 240 -30.75 -45.29 -1.67
CA SER A 240 -30.82 -43.82 -1.67
C SER A 240 -30.48 -43.26 -3.08
N PRO A 241 -31.27 -43.62 -4.12
CA PRO A 241 -30.97 -43.24 -5.50
C PRO A 241 -30.93 -41.71 -5.70
N LEU A 242 -30.10 -41.27 -6.64
CA LEU A 242 -29.96 -39.87 -7.02
C LEU A 242 -30.96 -39.55 -8.14
N HIS A 243 -32.03 -38.84 -7.82
CA HIS A 243 -33.19 -38.64 -8.69
C HIS A 243 -33.00 -37.51 -9.71
N GLY A 244 -32.22 -36.47 -9.39
CA GLY A 244 -32.07 -35.28 -10.24
C GLY A 244 -31.13 -35.43 -11.44
N LEU A 245 -30.25 -36.43 -11.43
CA LEU A 245 -29.10 -36.50 -12.36
C LEU A 245 -29.51 -36.69 -13.83
N ASP A 246 -30.52 -37.49 -14.13
CA ASP A 246 -30.92 -37.77 -15.52
C ASP A 246 -31.50 -36.53 -16.22
N ARG A 247 -32.11 -35.61 -15.46
CA ARG A 247 -32.73 -34.37 -15.97
C ARG A 247 -31.82 -33.15 -15.87
N PHE A 248 -30.89 -33.14 -14.91
CA PHE A 248 -29.96 -32.04 -14.65
C PHE A 248 -28.52 -32.56 -14.51
N PRO A 249 -27.92 -33.08 -15.60
CA PRO A 249 -26.69 -33.88 -15.55
C PRO A 249 -25.40 -33.08 -15.33
N ASP A 250 -25.42 -31.76 -15.46
CA ASP A 250 -24.22 -30.91 -15.42
C ASP A 250 -24.49 -29.53 -14.78
N ALA A 251 -23.41 -28.76 -14.61
CA ALA A 251 -23.44 -27.44 -13.97
C ALA A 251 -24.23 -26.38 -14.77
N GLU A 252 -24.40 -26.54 -16.09
CA GLU A 252 -25.19 -25.62 -16.92
C GLU A 252 -26.68 -25.90 -16.77
N ALA A 253 -27.08 -27.17 -16.86
CA ALA A 253 -28.46 -27.61 -16.61
C ALA A 253 -28.94 -27.22 -15.20
N GLN A 254 -28.06 -27.30 -14.19
CA GLN A 254 -28.36 -26.87 -12.82
C GLN A 254 -28.47 -25.33 -12.69
N GLN A 255 -27.68 -24.54 -13.45
CA GLN A 255 -27.86 -23.08 -13.49
C GLN A 255 -29.21 -22.70 -14.12
N GLN A 256 -29.54 -23.30 -15.26
CA GLN A 256 -30.82 -23.05 -15.95
C GLN A 256 -32.03 -23.41 -15.08
N ARG A 257 -31.95 -24.52 -14.32
CA ARG A 257 -32.97 -24.93 -13.35
C ARG A 257 -33.29 -23.85 -12.31
N PHE A 258 -32.30 -23.13 -11.80
CA PHE A 258 -32.51 -22.04 -10.84
C PHE A 258 -33.04 -20.77 -11.51
N LEU A 259 -32.49 -20.38 -12.67
CA LEU A 259 -32.97 -19.20 -13.42
C LEU A 259 -34.45 -19.35 -13.83
N GLN A 260 -34.84 -20.52 -14.32
CA GLN A 260 -36.24 -20.84 -14.69
C GLN A 260 -37.20 -20.84 -13.48
N ALA A 261 -36.70 -21.13 -12.28
CA ALA A 261 -37.47 -21.07 -11.03
C ALA A 261 -37.61 -19.65 -10.45
N GLY A 262 -37.11 -18.61 -11.14
CA GLY A 262 -37.26 -17.21 -10.75
C GLY A 262 -36.12 -16.64 -9.89
N TRP A 263 -34.91 -17.20 -9.98
CA TRP A 263 -33.70 -16.62 -9.40
C TRP A 263 -33.07 -15.61 -10.38
N THR A 264 -32.58 -14.47 -9.87
CA THR A 264 -32.12 -13.33 -10.69
C THR A 264 -30.76 -13.60 -11.35
N ALA A 265 -29.84 -14.21 -10.61
CA ALA A 265 -28.55 -14.65 -11.14
C ALA A 265 -28.20 -16.02 -10.54
N CYS A 266 -27.45 -16.83 -11.29
CA CYS A 266 -27.01 -18.15 -10.83
C CYS A 266 -25.65 -18.46 -11.43
N ARG A 267 -24.77 -19.09 -10.64
CA ARG A 267 -23.51 -19.64 -11.12
C ARG A 267 -23.16 -20.94 -10.40
N ALA A 268 -22.68 -21.91 -11.17
CA ALA A 268 -22.16 -23.18 -10.67
C ALA A 268 -20.74 -23.44 -11.20
N MET A 269 -19.97 -24.22 -10.45
CA MET A 269 -18.63 -24.70 -10.84
C MET A 269 -18.33 -26.07 -10.24
N ASP A 270 -17.46 -26.85 -10.89
CA ASP A 270 -17.00 -28.12 -10.33
C ASP A 270 -16.00 -27.92 -9.18
N LEU A 271 -15.80 -28.94 -8.34
CA LEU A 271 -14.92 -28.81 -7.17
C LEU A 271 -13.42 -28.75 -7.54
N ASN A 272 -13.01 -29.13 -8.74
CA ASN A 272 -11.65 -28.89 -9.21
C ASN A 272 -11.45 -27.42 -9.58
N GLU A 273 -12.43 -26.80 -10.26
CA GLU A 273 -12.45 -25.35 -10.49
C GLU A 273 -12.43 -24.60 -9.15
N PHE A 274 -13.30 -24.96 -8.20
CA PHE A 274 -13.27 -24.37 -6.86
C PHE A 274 -11.92 -24.57 -6.16
N TYR A 275 -11.36 -25.78 -6.16
CA TYR A 275 -10.08 -26.07 -5.52
C TYR A 275 -8.91 -25.31 -6.16
N ARG A 276 -8.91 -25.11 -7.48
CA ARG A 276 -7.87 -24.36 -8.20
C ARG A 276 -7.98 -22.84 -7.98
N CYS A 277 -9.20 -22.30 -8.06
CA CYS A 277 -9.45 -20.86 -8.14
C CYS A 277 -9.72 -20.20 -6.77
N PHE A 278 -10.32 -20.92 -5.81
CA PHE A 278 -10.79 -20.33 -4.53
C PHE A 278 -10.01 -20.80 -3.29
N LEU A 279 -9.08 -21.75 -3.42
CA LEU A 279 -8.18 -22.15 -2.34
C LEU A 279 -6.76 -21.58 -2.53
N PRO A 280 -6.26 -20.75 -1.59
CA PRO A 280 -4.90 -20.23 -1.61
C PRO A 280 -3.85 -21.35 -1.69
N ALA A 281 -2.74 -21.09 -2.39
CA ALA A 281 -1.66 -22.07 -2.57
C ALA A 281 -0.98 -22.49 -1.26
N GLU A 282 -1.00 -21.65 -0.23
CA GLU A 282 -0.61 -22.02 1.14
C GLU A 282 -1.54 -23.10 1.71
N GLU A 283 -2.84 -22.86 1.69
CA GLU A 283 -3.85 -23.74 2.28
C GLU A 283 -3.97 -25.08 1.52
N ARG A 284 -3.74 -25.07 0.19
CA ARG A 284 -3.59 -26.29 -0.61
C ARG A 284 -2.39 -27.11 -0.14
N ARG A 285 -1.21 -26.50 0.00
CA ARG A 285 0.00 -27.16 0.54
C ARG A 285 -0.18 -27.65 1.97
N ARG A 286 -0.85 -26.89 2.84
CA ARG A 286 -1.19 -27.31 4.21
C ARG A 286 -2.02 -28.59 4.18
N MET A 287 -3.11 -28.60 3.42
CA MET A 287 -3.99 -29.77 3.28
C MET A 287 -3.25 -30.97 2.68
N GLU A 288 -2.39 -30.74 1.69
CA GLU A 288 -1.61 -31.79 1.02
C GLU A 288 -0.61 -32.49 1.94
N ASN A 289 -0.11 -31.80 2.97
CA ASN A 289 0.87 -32.31 3.92
C ASN A 289 0.26 -33.00 5.16
N LEU A 290 -1.07 -33.01 5.33
CA LEU A 290 -1.72 -33.60 6.52
C LEU A 290 -1.65 -35.13 6.55
N GLU A 291 -1.83 -35.78 5.41
CA GLU A 291 -1.76 -37.24 5.27
C GLU A 291 -1.09 -37.61 3.93
N PRO A 292 -0.22 -38.64 3.90
CA PRO A 292 0.35 -39.15 2.66
C PRO A 292 -0.73 -39.56 1.65
N PHE A 293 -0.54 -39.17 0.39
CA PHE A 293 -1.57 -39.30 -0.63
C PHE A 293 -1.01 -39.41 -2.04
N ASP A 294 -1.63 -40.29 -2.83
CA ASP A 294 -1.30 -40.54 -4.23
C ASP A 294 -2.43 -41.14 -5.10
N GLU A 295 -3.67 -41.00 -4.64
CA GLU A 295 -4.92 -41.33 -5.33
C GLU A 295 -5.46 -40.06 -6.06
N PHE A 296 -4.58 -39.38 -6.80
CA PHE A 296 -4.85 -38.05 -7.35
C PHE A 296 -5.91 -38.09 -8.45
N GLU A 297 -5.89 -39.12 -9.29
CA GLU A 297 -6.86 -39.35 -10.36
C GLU A 297 -8.25 -39.61 -9.77
N GLU A 298 -8.35 -40.46 -8.74
CA GLU A 298 -9.61 -40.76 -8.06
C GLU A 298 -10.17 -39.54 -7.33
N TRP A 299 -9.30 -38.70 -6.75
CA TRP A 299 -9.71 -37.43 -6.15
C TRP A 299 -10.12 -36.39 -7.18
N HIS A 300 -9.42 -36.30 -8.32
CA HIS A 300 -9.78 -35.43 -9.42
C HIS A 300 -11.14 -35.81 -10.02
N LEU A 301 -11.37 -37.10 -10.28
CA LEU A 301 -12.67 -37.64 -10.71
C LEU A 301 -13.77 -37.31 -9.70
N LYS A 302 -13.53 -37.56 -8.40
CA LYS A 302 -14.47 -37.20 -7.34
C LYS A 302 -14.78 -35.69 -7.32
N CYS A 303 -13.79 -34.82 -7.53
CA CYS A 303 -14.02 -33.38 -7.58
C CYS A 303 -14.69 -32.92 -8.90
N ALA A 304 -14.58 -33.69 -9.99
CA ALA A 304 -15.23 -33.39 -11.27
C ALA A 304 -16.71 -33.81 -11.30
N HIS A 305 -17.12 -34.71 -10.40
CA HIS A 305 -18.47 -35.24 -10.27
C HIS A 305 -19.34 -34.56 -9.22
N TYR A 306 -18.84 -33.49 -8.60
CA TYR A 306 -19.59 -32.66 -7.66
C TYR A 306 -19.41 -31.19 -8.02
N PHE A 307 -20.44 -30.39 -7.76
CA PHE A 307 -20.43 -28.95 -8.01
C PHE A 307 -20.83 -28.16 -6.76
N ILE A 308 -20.47 -26.88 -6.76
CA ILE A 308 -21.04 -25.86 -5.87
C ILE A 308 -21.76 -24.83 -6.75
N LEU A 309 -23.00 -24.48 -6.37
CA LEU A 309 -23.85 -23.51 -7.04
C LEU A 309 -24.29 -22.45 -6.03
N ALA A 310 -24.29 -21.19 -6.47
CA ALA A 310 -24.89 -20.07 -5.76
C ALA A 310 -25.86 -19.34 -6.70
N ALA A 311 -27.13 -19.27 -6.31
CA ALA A 311 -28.16 -18.46 -6.96
C ALA A 311 -28.52 -17.27 -6.06
N SER A 312 -28.69 -16.08 -6.63
CA SER A 312 -29.06 -14.86 -5.89
C SER A 312 -30.32 -14.21 -6.44
N ARG A 313 -31.06 -13.55 -5.55
CA ARG A 313 -32.34 -12.88 -5.84
C ARG A 313 -32.42 -11.59 -5.02
N GLY A 314 -32.82 -10.49 -5.68
CA GLY A 314 -32.89 -9.15 -5.10
C GLY A 314 -31.66 -8.28 -5.41
N ASP A 315 -31.87 -7.00 -5.70
CA ASP A 315 -30.86 -6.10 -6.30
C ASP A 315 -29.58 -5.89 -5.45
N SER A 316 -29.71 -5.95 -4.12
CA SER A 316 -28.58 -5.72 -3.21
C SER A 316 -27.62 -6.91 -3.11
N LEU A 317 -28.11 -8.14 -3.30
CA LEU A 317 -27.28 -9.35 -3.33
C LEU A 317 -26.94 -9.79 -4.76
N SER A 318 -27.73 -9.44 -5.78
CA SER A 318 -27.49 -9.84 -7.17
C SER A 318 -26.30 -9.12 -7.83
N GLN A 319 -25.94 -7.92 -7.37
CA GLN A 319 -24.74 -7.21 -7.86
C GLN A 319 -23.43 -7.87 -7.42
N THR A 320 -23.45 -8.71 -6.38
CA THR A 320 -22.24 -9.35 -5.83
C THR A 320 -22.26 -10.85 -6.09
N LEU A 321 -21.78 -11.26 -7.25
CA LEU A 321 -21.57 -12.69 -7.53
C LEU A 321 -20.60 -13.29 -6.50
N VAL A 322 -21.10 -14.25 -5.70
CA VAL A 322 -20.30 -15.09 -4.78
C VAL A 322 -19.10 -15.72 -5.50
N PHE A 323 -19.23 -15.92 -6.81
CA PHE A 323 -18.19 -16.34 -7.73
C PHE A 323 -17.99 -15.26 -8.83
N PRO A 324 -17.00 -14.36 -8.70
CA PRO A 324 -16.83 -13.20 -9.59
C PRO A 324 -16.59 -13.60 -11.05
N PRO A 325 -16.99 -12.78 -12.05
CA PRO A 325 -16.89 -13.12 -13.47
C PRO A 325 -15.50 -13.63 -13.86
N SER A 326 -15.47 -14.64 -14.74
CA SER A 326 -14.20 -15.25 -15.17
C SER A 326 -13.49 -14.34 -16.17
N GLU A 327 -12.63 -13.43 -15.70
CA GLU A 327 -11.58 -12.84 -16.54
C GLU A 327 -10.56 -13.92 -16.87
N THR A 328 -10.86 -14.69 -17.92
CA THR A 328 -9.96 -15.60 -18.65
C THR A 328 -8.92 -16.31 -17.80
N PHE A 329 -9.35 -17.13 -16.83
CA PHE A 329 -8.49 -18.18 -16.31
C PHE A 329 -8.14 -19.13 -17.46
N PRO A 330 -6.85 -19.34 -17.78
CA PRO A 330 -6.47 -20.18 -18.91
C PRO A 330 -6.91 -21.62 -18.63
N ARG A 331 -7.79 -22.16 -19.49
CA ARG A 331 -7.89 -23.60 -19.63
C ARG A 331 -6.54 -24.08 -20.12
N ILE A 332 -5.82 -24.80 -19.24
CA ILE A 332 -4.68 -25.61 -19.67
C ILE A 332 -5.29 -26.83 -20.33
N ASP A 333 -5.64 -26.70 -21.61
CA ASP A 333 -5.84 -27.87 -22.45
C ASP A 333 -4.48 -28.60 -22.50
N PRO A 334 -4.44 -29.92 -22.22
CA PRO A 334 -3.20 -30.67 -22.32
C PRO A 334 -2.66 -30.53 -23.74
N ALA A 335 -1.34 -30.36 -23.88
CA ALA A 335 -0.70 -30.26 -25.18
C ALA A 335 -1.14 -31.44 -26.04
N SER A 336 -1.91 -31.15 -27.11
CA SER A 336 -2.39 -32.18 -28.01
C SER A 336 -1.17 -32.87 -28.63
N PRO A 337 -1.05 -34.21 -28.55
CA PRO A 337 0.06 -34.90 -29.18
C PRO A 337 0.08 -34.57 -30.67
N SER A 338 1.27 -34.42 -31.24
CA SER A 338 1.46 -34.01 -32.64
C SER A 338 1.03 -35.12 -33.62
N GLY A 339 -0.28 -35.30 -33.79
CA GLY A 339 -0.88 -36.27 -34.70
C GLY A 339 -2.29 -36.68 -34.29
N VAL A 340 -3.12 -37.03 -35.27
CA VAL A 340 -4.42 -37.67 -35.04
C VAL A 340 -4.21 -39.18 -35.17
N PHE A 341 -4.31 -39.90 -34.05
CA PHE A 341 -4.30 -41.37 -34.06
C PHE A 341 -5.73 -41.88 -34.28
N PRO A 342 -6.02 -42.63 -35.36
CA PRO A 342 -7.32 -43.26 -35.53
C PRO A 342 -7.44 -44.40 -34.51
N ALA A 343 -8.18 -44.15 -33.42
CA ALA A 343 -8.50 -45.14 -32.40
C ALA A 343 -9.97 -45.58 -32.54
N SER A 344 -10.20 -46.88 -32.67
CA SER A 344 -11.53 -47.48 -32.64
C SER A 344 -11.75 -48.22 -31.32
N VAL A 345 -12.81 -47.89 -30.60
CA VAL A 345 -13.24 -48.69 -29.43
C VAL A 345 -13.83 -50.00 -29.95
N VAL A 346 -13.23 -51.13 -29.56
CA VAL A 346 -13.74 -52.47 -29.86
C VAL A 346 -14.46 -53.00 -28.63
N THR A 347 -15.79 -53.04 -28.69
CA THR A 347 -16.64 -53.64 -27.65
C THR A 347 -16.87 -55.12 -27.96
N GLY A 348 -16.34 -56.02 -27.14
CA GLY A 348 -16.58 -57.46 -27.23
C GLY A 348 -17.30 -57.99 -25.99
N ASP A 349 -18.20 -58.96 -26.15
CA ASP A 349 -18.90 -59.65 -25.06
C ASP A 349 -17.96 -60.62 -24.33
N THR A 350 -16.99 -60.08 -23.59
CA THR A 350 -16.10 -60.90 -22.76
C THR A 350 -16.87 -61.42 -21.55
N GLN A 351 -17.25 -62.70 -21.55
CA GLN A 351 -17.69 -63.45 -20.36
C GLN A 351 -16.54 -63.71 -19.34
N GLY A 352 -15.54 -62.82 -19.30
CA GLY A 352 -14.37 -62.89 -18.43
C GLY A 352 -14.28 -61.68 -17.51
N LEU A 353 -13.68 -61.86 -16.33
CA LEU A 353 -13.47 -60.81 -15.33
C LEU A 353 -12.63 -59.66 -15.92
N GLY A 354 -13.29 -58.54 -16.23
CA GLY A 354 -12.62 -57.32 -16.69
C GLY A 354 -11.58 -56.78 -15.69
N LEU A 355 -10.62 -55.98 -16.19
CA LEU A 355 -9.52 -55.39 -15.41
C LEU A 355 -9.99 -54.31 -14.41
N LYS A 356 -10.69 -54.72 -13.35
CA LYS A 356 -11.16 -53.87 -12.24
C LYS A 356 -10.01 -53.47 -11.29
N ARG A 357 -9.04 -52.69 -11.77
CA ARG A 357 -7.92 -52.18 -10.94
C ARG A 357 -7.31 -50.89 -11.47
N TYR A 358 -6.71 -50.11 -10.57
CA TYR A 358 -5.91 -48.93 -10.92
C TYR A 358 -4.41 -49.13 -10.60
N GLY A 359 -3.56 -48.27 -11.16
CA GLY A 359 -2.11 -48.27 -10.88
C GLY A 359 -1.34 -49.53 -11.33
N HIS A 360 -1.90 -50.30 -12.26
CA HIS A 360 -1.23 -51.42 -12.92
C HIS A 360 -0.40 -50.93 -14.12
N ALA A 361 0.47 -51.78 -14.64
CA ALA A 361 1.14 -51.56 -15.92
C ALA A 361 0.81 -52.71 -16.88
N SER A 362 0.95 -52.44 -18.18
CA SER A 362 0.66 -53.38 -19.27
C SER A 362 1.72 -53.25 -20.37
N VAL A 363 2.10 -54.36 -20.99
CA VAL A 363 3.09 -54.39 -22.08
C VAL A 363 2.66 -55.35 -23.19
N LEU A 364 2.91 -54.97 -24.44
CA LEU A 364 2.64 -55.79 -25.63
C LEU A 364 3.83 -56.72 -25.89
N LEU A 365 3.68 -58.01 -25.57
CA LEU A 365 4.72 -59.04 -25.76
C LEU A 365 4.91 -59.41 -27.21
N SER A 366 3.82 -59.56 -27.96
CA SER A 366 3.81 -59.88 -29.39
C SER A 366 2.48 -59.39 -30.02
N PRO A 367 2.31 -59.41 -31.37
CA PRO A 367 1.09 -58.94 -32.05
C PRO A 367 -0.21 -59.71 -31.71
N GLY A 368 -0.75 -59.47 -30.52
CA GLY A 368 -1.91 -60.18 -29.99
C GLY A 368 -1.74 -60.71 -28.55
N VAL A 369 -0.62 -60.41 -27.87
CA VAL A 369 -0.39 -60.83 -26.48
C VAL A 369 -0.02 -59.61 -25.63
N ILE A 370 -0.91 -59.24 -24.69
CA ILE A 370 -0.66 -58.17 -23.71
C ILE A 370 -0.56 -58.79 -22.32
N LEU A 371 0.52 -58.49 -21.61
CA LEU A 371 0.73 -58.88 -20.21
C LEU A 371 0.52 -57.67 -19.30
N SER A 372 -0.35 -57.81 -18.29
CA SER A 372 -0.64 -56.80 -17.28
C SER A 372 -0.27 -57.28 -15.87
N ALA A 373 0.42 -56.43 -15.10
CA ALA A 373 0.91 -56.76 -13.76
C ALA A 373 0.52 -55.71 -12.71
N GLY A 374 0.34 -56.18 -11.47
CA GLY A 374 0.11 -55.36 -10.28
C GLY A 374 -1.19 -54.57 -10.30
N GLY A 375 -1.17 -53.42 -9.63
CA GLY A 375 -2.34 -52.57 -9.38
C GLY A 375 -3.07 -52.90 -8.07
N PHE A 376 -4.07 -52.10 -7.75
CA PHE A 376 -5.00 -52.32 -6.64
C PHE A 376 -6.43 -52.38 -7.18
N GLY A 377 -7.18 -53.41 -6.82
CA GLY A 377 -8.42 -53.78 -7.48
C GLY A 377 -9.11 -54.99 -6.87
N GLU A 378 -10.10 -55.54 -7.58
CA GLU A 378 -10.86 -56.70 -7.11
C GLU A 378 -10.11 -58.02 -7.40
N GLN A 379 -9.84 -58.80 -6.35
CA GLN A 379 -9.36 -60.18 -6.45
C GLN A 379 -10.12 -61.05 -5.44
N GLU A 380 -10.75 -62.13 -5.92
CA GLU A 380 -11.48 -63.11 -5.09
C GLU A 380 -12.54 -62.46 -4.17
N GLY A 381 -13.28 -61.47 -4.72
CA GLY A 381 -14.33 -60.73 -4.00
C GLY A 381 -13.82 -59.74 -2.94
N ARG A 382 -12.51 -59.49 -2.86
CA ARG A 382 -11.90 -58.51 -1.96
C ARG A 382 -11.21 -57.41 -2.78
N HIS A 383 -11.29 -56.17 -2.28
CA HIS A 383 -10.57 -55.04 -2.87
C HIS A 383 -9.17 -54.95 -2.23
N CYS A 384 -8.14 -55.33 -2.97
CA CYS A 384 -6.79 -55.50 -2.46
C CYS A 384 -5.71 -55.25 -3.54
N ARG A 385 -4.44 -55.39 -3.15
CA ARG A 385 -3.31 -55.38 -4.08
C ARG A 385 -3.31 -56.66 -4.90
N VAL A 386 -3.27 -56.55 -6.23
CA VAL A 386 -3.44 -57.72 -7.11
C VAL A 386 -2.13 -58.49 -7.22
N SER A 387 -2.16 -59.75 -6.78
CA SER A 387 -1.01 -60.67 -6.79
C SER A 387 -0.90 -61.54 -8.03
N LYS A 388 -1.94 -61.61 -8.86
CA LYS A 388 -1.99 -62.41 -10.10
C LYS A 388 -1.69 -61.58 -11.34
N PHE A 389 -0.89 -62.12 -12.25
CA PHE A 389 -0.68 -61.56 -13.59
C PHE A 389 -1.95 -61.76 -14.43
N HIS A 390 -2.17 -60.91 -15.42
CA HIS A 390 -3.32 -61.01 -16.33
C HIS A 390 -2.80 -60.95 -17.76
N MET A 391 -3.15 -61.95 -18.56
CA MET A 391 -2.74 -62.04 -19.95
C MET A 391 -3.98 -61.88 -20.85
N LEU A 392 -3.93 -60.93 -21.77
CA LEU A 392 -4.92 -60.73 -22.82
C LEU A 392 -4.37 -61.32 -24.12
N LEU A 393 -5.08 -62.31 -24.65
CA LEU A 393 -4.75 -63.00 -25.90
C LEU A 393 -5.77 -62.62 -26.98
N ARG A 394 -5.29 -62.22 -28.15
CA ARG A 394 -6.10 -61.89 -29.33
C ARG A 394 -6.37 -63.14 -30.14
N TYR A 395 -7.64 -63.50 -30.30
CA TYR A 395 -8.07 -64.70 -31.04
C TYR A 395 -8.49 -64.35 -32.48
N SER A 396 -9.00 -63.15 -32.71
CA SER A 396 -9.35 -62.60 -34.02
C SER A 396 -9.08 -61.09 -34.04
N ASP A 397 -9.22 -60.43 -35.19
CA ASP A 397 -8.93 -58.99 -35.31
C ASP A 397 -9.75 -58.10 -34.35
N PHE A 398 -10.88 -58.60 -33.83
CA PHE A 398 -11.79 -57.88 -32.94
C PHE A 398 -12.03 -58.56 -31.58
N GLU A 399 -11.47 -59.75 -31.31
CA GLU A 399 -11.72 -60.48 -30.06
C GLU A 399 -10.46 -60.72 -29.23
N TRP A 400 -10.55 -60.34 -27.96
CA TRP A 400 -9.54 -60.56 -26.93
C TRP A 400 -10.12 -61.36 -25.77
N LYS A 401 -9.39 -62.35 -25.26
CA LYS A 401 -9.75 -63.13 -24.07
C LYS A 401 -8.72 -62.88 -22.97
N GLY A 402 -9.19 -62.65 -21.74
CA GLY A 402 -8.33 -62.48 -20.56
C GLY A 402 -8.26 -63.73 -19.71
N ASN A 403 -7.04 -64.20 -19.41
CA ASN A 403 -6.77 -65.26 -18.43
C ASN A 403 -6.02 -64.69 -17.22
N GLN A 404 -6.31 -65.19 -16.02
CA GLN A 404 -5.48 -64.95 -14.83
C GLN A 404 -4.38 -66.00 -14.77
N ILE A 405 -3.14 -65.58 -14.51
CA ILE A 405 -1.97 -66.46 -14.49
C ILE A 405 -1.16 -66.28 -13.21
N GLY A 406 -0.60 -67.38 -12.73
CA GLY A 406 0.19 -67.47 -11.51
C GLY A 406 1.68 -67.19 -11.71
N SER A 407 2.40 -67.09 -10.59
CA SER A 407 3.86 -67.08 -10.56
C SER A 407 4.40 -68.38 -9.99
N TRP A 408 5.45 -68.94 -10.59
CA TRP A 408 6.15 -70.13 -10.09
C TRP A 408 7.65 -69.85 -9.88
N GLY A 409 8.35 -70.70 -9.13
CA GLY A 409 9.77 -70.53 -8.76
C GLY A 409 10.00 -69.99 -7.34
N THR A 410 11.18 -70.29 -6.78
CA THR A 410 11.56 -70.03 -5.37
C THR A 410 12.47 -68.82 -5.16
N GLU A 411 12.83 -68.07 -6.21
CA GLU A 411 13.88 -67.03 -6.12
C GLU A 411 13.36 -65.64 -5.72
N ALA A 412 12.17 -65.21 -6.17
CA ALA A 412 11.56 -63.94 -5.75
C ALA A 412 10.04 -63.95 -5.82
N GLN A 413 9.38 -63.34 -4.84
CA GLN A 413 7.92 -63.20 -4.80
C GLN A 413 7.46 -61.90 -5.49
N TRP A 414 6.40 -61.99 -6.32
CA TRP A 414 5.73 -60.81 -6.87
C TRP A 414 5.07 -59.99 -5.76
N ASP A 415 5.46 -58.72 -5.65
CA ASP A 415 5.06 -57.81 -4.56
C ASP A 415 3.79 -56.99 -4.84
N GLY A 416 3.19 -57.14 -6.04
CA GLY A 416 1.99 -56.39 -6.44
C GLY A 416 2.17 -54.89 -6.49
N ARG A 417 3.39 -54.38 -6.67
CA ARG A 417 3.71 -52.94 -6.77
C ARG A 417 2.74 -52.14 -7.67
N LEU A 418 2.36 -50.94 -7.24
CA LEU A 418 1.57 -50.00 -8.06
C LEU A 418 2.48 -48.98 -8.74
N TYR A 419 2.04 -48.43 -9.88
CA TYR A 419 2.69 -47.33 -10.60
C TYR A 419 4.17 -47.59 -10.94
N HIS A 420 4.48 -48.86 -11.20
CA HIS A 420 5.72 -49.33 -11.80
C HIS A 420 5.64 -49.20 -13.33
N THR A 421 6.76 -49.38 -14.01
CA THR A 421 6.81 -49.51 -15.47
C THR A 421 7.08 -50.96 -15.87
N MET A 422 6.65 -51.34 -17.07
CA MET A 422 6.92 -52.64 -17.70
C MET A 422 7.49 -52.39 -19.09
N THR A 423 8.73 -52.82 -19.35
CA THR A 423 9.37 -52.67 -20.66
C THR A 423 9.75 -54.02 -21.22
N ARG A 424 9.33 -54.30 -22.47
CA ARG A 424 9.67 -55.52 -23.20
C ARG A 424 11.15 -55.51 -23.58
N LEU A 425 11.86 -56.60 -23.29
CA LEU A 425 13.24 -56.86 -23.74
C LEU A 425 13.27 -57.87 -24.90
N SER A 426 12.36 -58.85 -24.85
CA SER A 426 12.06 -59.85 -25.88
C SER A 426 10.60 -60.29 -25.77
N ASP A 427 10.12 -61.10 -26.71
CA ASP A 427 8.76 -61.69 -26.70
C ASP A 427 8.49 -62.54 -25.43
N THR A 428 9.53 -62.96 -24.73
CA THR A 428 9.51 -63.79 -23.51
C THR A 428 10.03 -63.07 -22.26
N GLN A 429 10.55 -61.85 -22.35
CA GLN A 429 11.18 -61.14 -21.21
C GLN A 429 10.69 -59.70 -21.06
N VAL A 430 10.26 -59.36 -19.85
CA VAL A 430 9.82 -58.02 -19.45
C VAL A 430 10.59 -57.56 -18.22
N LEU A 431 11.11 -56.33 -18.27
CA LEU A 431 11.73 -55.68 -17.13
C LEU A 431 10.73 -54.77 -16.42
N VAL A 432 10.64 -54.90 -15.10
CA VAL A 432 9.76 -54.16 -14.21
C VAL A 432 10.60 -53.24 -13.32
N LEU A 433 10.38 -51.93 -13.45
CA LEU A 433 11.15 -50.92 -12.71
C LEU A 433 10.28 -50.09 -11.76
N GLY A 434 10.85 -49.78 -10.59
CA GLY A 434 10.29 -48.89 -9.59
C GLY A 434 8.90 -49.32 -9.09
N GLY A 435 8.04 -48.34 -8.84
CA GLY A 435 6.71 -48.54 -8.26
C GLY A 435 6.67 -48.40 -6.74
N ARG A 436 5.53 -48.72 -6.12
CA ARG A 436 5.30 -48.53 -4.69
C ARG A 436 4.42 -49.59 -4.00
N LEU A 437 4.66 -49.75 -2.70
CA LEU A 437 3.88 -50.56 -1.76
C LEU A 437 2.97 -49.71 -0.84
N SER A 438 3.27 -48.42 -0.68
CA SER A 438 2.37 -47.43 -0.04
C SER A 438 2.72 -46.02 -0.52
N PRO A 439 1.98 -44.97 -0.17
CA PRO A 439 2.36 -43.58 -0.48
C PRO A 439 3.68 -43.09 0.10
N VAL A 440 4.24 -43.84 1.06
CA VAL A 440 5.55 -43.57 1.68
C VAL A 440 6.52 -44.75 1.54
N THR A 441 6.11 -45.84 0.90
CA THR A 441 6.90 -47.08 0.79
C THR A 441 7.15 -47.39 -0.68
N PRO A 442 8.33 -47.09 -1.23
CA PRO A 442 8.70 -47.48 -2.59
C PRO A 442 8.80 -49.00 -2.72
N ALA A 443 8.65 -49.52 -3.94
CA ALA A 443 8.99 -50.90 -4.25
C ALA A 443 10.48 -50.97 -4.60
N LEU A 444 11.22 -51.89 -3.98
CA LEU A 444 12.68 -51.98 -4.10
C LEU A 444 13.10 -53.16 -4.99
N GLY A 445 14.21 -52.97 -5.71
CA GLY A 445 14.74 -53.93 -6.66
C GLY A 445 14.02 -53.91 -8.02
N ILE A 446 14.76 -54.33 -9.03
CA ILE A 446 14.32 -54.49 -10.41
C ILE A 446 13.82 -55.93 -10.54
N LEU A 447 12.63 -56.14 -11.10
CA LEU A 447 12.12 -57.50 -11.34
C LEU A 447 12.17 -57.80 -12.84
N GLN A 448 12.61 -59.00 -13.20
CA GLN A 448 12.47 -59.53 -14.55
C GLN A 448 11.36 -60.59 -14.52
N LEU A 449 10.42 -60.46 -15.45
CA LEU A 449 9.39 -61.45 -15.71
C LEU A 449 9.82 -62.24 -16.94
N SER A 450 9.98 -63.55 -16.79
CA SER A 450 10.22 -64.47 -17.89
C SER A 450 8.95 -65.29 -18.15
N TYR A 451 8.55 -65.33 -19.41
CA TYR A 451 7.41 -66.10 -19.91
C TYR A 451 7.93 -67.22 -20.79
N GLU A 452 7.66 -68.47 -20.40
CA GLU A 452 8.00 -69.66 -21.17
C GLU A 452 6.74 -70.16 -21.89
N ASN A 453 6.89 -70.41 -23.18
CA ASN A 453 5.86 -70.98 -24.04
C ASN A 453 6.40 -72.28 -24.64
N GLU A 454 6.53 -73.30 -23.79
CA GLU A 454 6.91 -74.65 -24.26
C GLU A 454 5.80 -75.25 -25.14
N ASP A 455 6.22 -76.01 -26.16
CA ASP A 455 5.32 -76.57 -27.17
C ASP A 455 4.20 -77.45 -26.58
N ASN A 456 2.96 -77.00 -26.77
CA ASN A 456 1.79 -77.85 -27.01
C ASN A 456 1.30 -78.84 -25.91
N SER A 457 1.68 -78.73 -24.62
CA SER A 457 1.12 -79.67 -23.61
C SER A 457 0.84 -79.17 -22.17
N ALA A 458 0.77 -77.86 -21.89
CA ALA A 458 0.36 -77.36 -20.57
C ALA A 458 -0.76 -76.31 -20.69
N GLU A 459 -1.86 -76.48 -19.95
CA GLU A 459 -3.09 -75.68 -20.11
C GLU A 459 -3.03 -74.25 -19.54
N ASP A 460 -1.99 -73.89 -18.76
CA ASP A 460 -1.83 -72.55 -18.17
C ASP A 460 -0.42 -71.97 -18.37
N PRO A 461 -0.28 -70.80 -19.04
CA PRO A 461 1.01 -70.14 -19.19
C PRO A 461 1.48 -69.49 -17.88
N ASN A 462 2.69 -69.85 -17.43
CA ASN A 462 3.26 -69.37 -16.16
C ASN A 462 4.27 -68.23 -16.36
N VAL A 463 4.45 -67.40 -15.32
CA VAL A 463 5.45 -66.32 -15.28
C VAL A 463 6.45 -66.56 -14.15
N THR A 464 7.73 -66.64 -14.50
CA THR A 464 8.85 -66.73 -13.55
C THR A 464 9.32 -65.32 -13.19
N VAL A 465 9.54 -65.06 -11.90
CA VAL A 465 9.93 -63.73 -11.38
C VAL A 465 11.35 -63.81 -10.79
N THR A 466 12.29 -63.09 -11.40
CA THR A 466 13.68 -62.96 -10.92
C THR A 466 13.89 -61.55 -10.38
N LYS A 467 14.61 -61.39 -9.26
CA LYS A 467 14.89 -60.08 -8.64
C LYS A 467 16.36 -59.70 -8.73
N PHE A 468 16.63 -58.51 -9.23
CA PHE A 468 17.95 -57.90 -9.28
C PHE A 468 18.04 -56.73 -8.30
N CYS A 469 19.13 -56.69 -7.53
CA CYS A 469 19.48 -55.61 -6.62
C CYS A 469 20.84 -55.04 -7.05
N PRO A 470 20.88 -53.94 -7.84
CA PRO A 470 22.13 -53.22 -8.08
C PRO A 470 22.69 -52.66 -6.76
N GLU A 471 24.02 -52.55 -6.67
CA GLU A 471 24.73 -52.09 -5.46
C GLU A 471 24.30 -50.67 -5.04
N ASP A 472 24.01 -49.81 -6.01
CA ASP A 472 23.38 -48.49 -5.80
C ASP A 472 21.85 -48.59 -5.91
N SER A 473 21.17 -48.64 -4.77
CA SER A 473 19.69 -48.72 -4.65
C SER A 473 18.99 -47.36 -4.80
N THR A 474 19.58 -46.45 -5.58
CA THR A 474 19.29 -45.00 -5.56
C THR A 474 17.93 -44.61 -6.15
N LEU A 475 17.36 -45.40 -7.07
CA LEU A 475 16.18 -45.00 -7.88
C LEU A 475 14.84 -45.49 -7.33
N SER A 476 14.56 -45.00 -6.13
CA SER A 476 13.28 -45.11 -5.42
C SER A 476 12.20 -44.20 -6.04
N ARG A 477 11.56 -44.65 -7.14
CA ARG A 477 10.56 -43.86 -7.88
C ARG A 477 9.37 -44.64 -8.43
N TRP A 478 8.23 -43.97 -8.57
CA TRP A 478 6.99 -44.46 -9.21
C TRP A 478 6.39 -43.40 -10.14
N ARG A 479 5.41 -43.76 -10.99
CA ARG A 479 4.83 -42.86 -12.02
C ARG A 479 5.87 -42.24 -12.99
N HIS A 480 7.03 -42.89 -13.12
CA HIS A 480 8.08 -42.54 -14.08
C HIS A 480 7.77 -43.18 -15.44
N SER A 481 8.45 -42.73 -16.50
CA SER A 481 8.39 -43.39 -17.81
C SER A 481 9.66 -44.21 -18.06
N THR A 482 9.55 -45.30 -18.81
CA THR A 482 10.71 -46.06 -19.30
C THR A 482 10.55 -46.45 -20.76
N THR A 483 11.68 -46.58 -21.46
CA THR A 483 11.72 -47.18 -22.80
C THR A 483 13.08 -47.85 -23.03
N GLU A 484 13.13 -48.89 -23.88
CA GLU A 484 14.41 -49.44 -24.33
C GLU A 484 15.04 -48.46 -25.34
N VAL A 485 16.35 -48.25 -25.22
CA VAL A 485 17.19 -47.50 -26.15
C VAL A 485 18.50 -48.25 -26.40
N SER A 486 19.14 -47.98 -27.53
CA SER A 486 20.43 -48.59 -27.90
C SER A 486 21.49 -47.53 -28.17
N CYS A 487 22.67 -47.68 -27.57
CA CYS A 487 23.84 -46.84 -27.83
C CYS A 487 25.08 -47.74 -27.99
N GLU A 488 25.95 -47.47 -28.95
CA GLU A 488 27.17 -48.26 -29.22
C GLU A 488 26.94 -49.80 -29.28
N ASN A 489 25.84 -50.24 -29.90
CA ASN A 489 25.38 -51.64 -29.95
C ASN A 489 25.07 -52.30 -28.58
N GLN A 490 25.01 -51.53 -27.50
CA GLN A 490 24.56 -51.98 -26.17
C GLN A 490 23.10 -51.51 -25.92
N LYS A 491 22.34 -52.35 -25.21
CA LYS A 491 20.95 -52.07 -24.80
C LYS A 491 20.90 -51.42 -23.42
N TYR A 492 20.16 -50.32 -23.33
CA TYR A 492 19.88 -49.60 -22.09
C TYR A 492 18.38 -49.40 -21.90
N LEU A 493 17.95 -49.33 -20.64
CA LEU A 493 16.64 -48.80 -20.30
C LEU A 493 16.80 -47.31 -19.95
N PHE A 494 16.20 -46.44 -20.74
CA PHE A 494 16.07 -45.02 -20.40
C PHE A 494 14.91 -44.86 -19.41
N VAL A 495 15.16 -44.15 -18.31
CA VAL A 495 14.21 -43.90 -17.22
C VAL A 495 14.07 -42.39 -17.06
N TYR A 496 12.85 -41.85 -17.18
CA TYR A 496 12.60 -40.41 -17.10
C TYR A 496 11.55 -40.05 -16.04
N GLY A 497 11.89 -39.06 -15.22
CA GLY A 497 11.00 -38.38 -14.29
C GLY A 497 10.33 -39.30 -13.27
N GLY A 498 9.08 -38.96 -12.91
CA GLY A 498 8.25 -39.69 -11.94
C GLY A 498 8.11 -38.99 -10.61
N ARG A 499 8.03 -39.76 -9.51
CA ARG A 499 7.85 -39.27 -8.14
C ARG A 499 8.57 -40.16 -7.14
N SER A 500 9.08 -39.56 -6.05
CA SER A 500 9.64 -40.25 -4.90
C SER A 500 8.83 -39.96 -3.61
N VAL A 501 9.33 -40.43 -2.46
CA VAL A 501 8.78 -40.10 -1.13
C VAL A 501 9.02 -38.63 -0.77
N THR A 502 10.13 -38.03 -1.24
CA THR A 502 10.59 -36.68 -0.89
C THR A 502 10.25 -35.62 -1.95
N GLU A 503 10.03 -36.03 -3.20
CA GLU A 503 9.82 -35.15 -4.34
C GLU A 503 8.56 -35.53 -5.12
N PRO A 504 7.57 -34.62 -5.23
CA PRO A 504 6.28 -34.94 -5.83
C PRO A 504 6.34 -35.10 -7.36
N VAL A 505 7.35 -34.48 -7.99
CA VAL A 505 7.67 -34.58 -9.43
C VAL A 505 9.19 -34.59 -9.56
N LEU A 506 9.73 -35.61 -10.24
CA LEU A 506 11.12 -35.75 -10.64
C LEU A 506 11.24 -35.33 -12.12
N SER A 507 12.36 -34.71 -12.48
CA SER A 507 12.66 -34.22 -13.85
C SER A 507 14.01 -34.73 -14.38
N ASP A 508 14.63 -35.66 -13.66
CA ASP A 508 15.89 -36.29 -14.00
C ASP A 508 15.70 -37.52 -14.90
N TRP A 509 16.80 -37.98 -15.50
CA TRP A 509 16.85 -39.22 -16.27
C TRP A 509 18.05 -40.09 -15.90
N HIS A 510 17.88 -41.40 -16.08
CA HIS A 510 18.87 -42.42 -15.76
C HIS A 510 18.90 -43.51 -16.82
N PHE A 511 20.06 -44.14 -16.99
CA PHE A 511 20.24 -45.28 -17.90
C PHE A 511 20.63 -46.52 -17.11
N LEU A 512 19.89 -47.61 -17.29
CA LEU A 512 20.25 -48.94 -16.78
C LEU A 512 20.82 -49.78 -17.92
N HIS A 513 22.04 -50.28 -17.80
CA HIS A 513 22.62 -51.19 -18.80
C HIS A 513 21.96 -52.58 -18.68
N VAL A 514 21.11 -52.96 -19.64
CA VAL A 514 20.27 -54.17 -19.56
C VAL A 514 21.09 -55.45 -19.35
N GLY A 515 22.19 -55.63 -20.10
CA GLY A 515 23.03 -56.84 -19.99
C GLY A 515 23.94 -56.93 -18.74
N LYS A 516 24.01 -55.88 -17.91
CA LYS A 516 24.85 -55.85 -16.68
C LYS A 516 24.02 -55.57 -15.42
N MET A 517 22.78 -55.10 -15.58
CA MET A 517 21.90 -54.62 -14.51
C MET A 517 22.53 -53.53 -13.62
N THR A 518 23.43 -52.73 -14.18
CA THR A 518 24.11 -51.61 -13.51
C THR A 518 23.62 -50.26 -14.03
N TRP A 519 23.46 -49.29 -13.15
CA TRP A 519 23.24 -47.88 -13.53
C TRP A 519 24.48 -47.30 -14.19
N VAL A 520 24.29 -46.50 -15.23
CA VAL A 520 25.36 -45.82 -15.97
C VAL A 520 24.98 -44.39 -16.28
N THR A 521 25.96 -43.49 -16.26
CA THR A 521 25.80 -42.11 -16.71
C THR A 521 26.17 -42.04 -18.19
N ILE A 522 25.19 -41.82 -19.06
CA ILE A 522 25.40 -41.54 -20.48
C ILE A 522 25.14 -40.05 -20.71
N PRO A 523 26.09 -39.28 -21.29
CA PRO A 523 25.82 -37.89 -21.67
C PRO A 523 24.76 -37.87 -22.77
N VAL A 524 23.74 -37.03 -22.60
CA VAL A 524 22.65 -36.85 -23.56
C VAL A 524 22.82 -35.49 -24.23
N GLU A 525 23.01 -35.48 -25.55
CA GLU A 525 23.09 -34.27 -26.35
C GLU A 525 21.79 -34.05 -27.14
N GLY A 526 21.36 -32.78 -27.24
CA GLY A 526 20.08 -32.37 -27.80
C GLY A 526 19.16 -31.71 -26.76
N GLU A 527 18.03 -31.17 -27.20
CA GLU A 527 16.98 -30.75 -26.27
C GLU A 527 16.36 -31.99 -25.61
N GLY A 528 16.73 -32.23 -24.35
CA GLY A 528 15.93 -33.13 -23.50
C GLY A 528 14.51 -32.57 -23.34
N PRO A 529 13.52 -33.39 -22.92
CA PRO A 529 12.21 -32.88 -22.56
C PRO A 529 12.37 -31.81 -21.46
N GLU A 530 12.17 -30.55 -21.82
CA GLU A 530 12.68 -29.41 -21.05
C GLU A 530 12.14 -29.37 -19.61
N VAL A 531 13.05 -29.52 -18.65
CA VAL A 531 13.12 -28.54 -17.56
C VAL A 531 14.29 -27.63 -17.90
N ALA A 532 14.03 -26.70 -18.82
CA ALA A 532 14.99 -25.73 -19.33
C ALA A 532 15.81 -25.09 -18.19
N ALA A 533 17.05 -24.66 -18.44
CA ALA A 533 17.72 -23.77 -17.49
C ALA A 533 16.81 -22.56 -17.25
N LEU A 534 16.55 -22.17 -15.99
CA LEU A 534 15.55 -21.13 -15.71
C LEU A 534 16.07 -19.81 -16.30
N GLU A 535 15.45 -19.36 -17.39
CA GLU A 535 15.93 -18.23 -18.18
C GLU A 535 14.92 -17.09 -18.10
N LEU A 536 15.35 -15.91 -17.64
CA LEU A 536 14.49 -14.73 -17.58
C LEU A 536 14.21 -14.22 -19.00
N ARG A 537 12.94 -14.29 -19.41
CA ARG A 537 12.44 -13.80 -20.71
C ARG A 537 12.09 -12.31 -20.66
N SER A 538 11.43 -11.85 -19.59
CA SER A 538 11.10 -10.43 -19.41
C SER A 538 10.83 -10.08 -17.95
N VAL A 539 10.82 -8.78 -17.66
CA VAL A 539 10.46 -8.19 -16.37
C VAL A 539 9.32 -7.19 -16.56
N ASP A 540 8.38 -7.22 -15.62
CA ASP A 540 7.54 -6.07 -15.32
C ASP A 540 7.78 -5.61 -13.88
N LEU A 541 8.21 -4.35 -13.73
CA LEU A 541 8.42 -3.70 -12.45
C LEU A 541 7.13 -3.20 -11.79
N GLN A 542 5.96 -3.46 -12.41
CA GLN A 542 4.61 -3.15 -11.91
C GLN A 542 4.47 -1.67 -11.51
N SER A 543 5.16 -0.78 -12.25
CA SER A 543 5.40 0.62 -11.85
C SER A 543 4.13 1.40 -11.57
N ALA A 544 3.05 1.21 -12.34
CA ALA A 544 1.79 1.91 -12.11
C ALA A 544 1.15 1.52 -10.76
N LYS A 545 1.08 0.21 -10.47
CA LYS A 545 0.55 -0.33 -9.20
C LYS A 545 1.43 0.09 -8.02
N ASN A 546 2.73 -0.17 -8.10
CA ASN A 546 3.66 0.15 -7.03
C ASN A 546 3.70 1.64 -6.73
N ASN A 547 3.69 2.52 -7.75
CA ASN A 547 3.71 3.96 -7.53
C ASN A 547 2.39 4.49 -6.95
N GLN A 548 1.26 3.78 -7.16
CA GLN A 548 0.00 4.06 -6.46
C GLN A 548 0.10 3.65 -4.98
N GLU A 549 0.51 2.41 -4.71
CA GLU A 549 0.65 1.87 -3.34
C GLU A 549 1.70 2.62 -2.50
N HIS A 550 2.73 3.21 -3.12
CA HIS A 550 3.80 3.98 -2.46
C HIS A 550 3.58 5.50 -2.46
N HIS A 551 2.43 6.01 -2.91
CA HIS A 551 2.13 7.45 -2.97
C HIS A 551 3.18 8.26 -3.78
N THR A 552 3.54 7.78 -4.97
CA THR A 552 4.55 8.37 -5.88
C THR A 552 4.06 8.51 -7.33
N GLN A 553 2.85 8.05 -7.66
CA GLN A 553 2.21 8.13 -8.98
C GLN A 553 2.31 9.52 -9.65
N GLU A 554 2.24 10.60 -8.87
CA GLU A 554 2.34 12.00 -9.31
C GLU A 554 3.74 12.41 -9.81
N MET A 555 4.78 11.65 -9.46
CA MET A 555 6.18 11.82 -9.87
C MET A 555 6.54 11.09 -11.18
N GLY A 556 5.67 10.19 -11.64
CA GLY A 556 5.78 9.48 -12.91
C GLY A 556 5.12 8.11 -12.90
N LEU A 557 4.63 7.66 -14.07
CA LEU A 557 3.99 6.35 -14.24
C LEU A 557 4.93 5.30 -14.87
N GLN A 558 5.94 5.74 -15.64
CA GLN A 558 6.84 4.84 -16.38
C GLN A 558 8.12 4.45 -15.62
N ARG A 559 8.45 5.14 -14.53
CA ARG A 559 9.62 4.83 -13.68
C ARG A 559 9.13 4.30 -12.34
N LEU A 560 9.69 3.19 -11.86
CA LEU A 560 9.38 2.69 -10.52
C LEU A 560 9.99 3.63 -9.47
N ILE A 561 9.13 4.23 -8.64
CA ILE A 561 9.51 5.14 -7.56
C ILE A 561 8.82 4.64 -6.30
N VAL A 562 9.59 4.15 -5.34
CA VAL A 562 9.09 3.47 -4.13
C VAL A 562 9.66 4.13 -2.88
N ARG A 563 9.03 3.89 -1.75
CA ARG A 563 9.45 4.41 -0.44
C ARG A 563 10.00 3.27 0.41
N ARG A 564 11.01 3.57 1.24
CA ARG A 564 11.65 2.56 2.10
C ARG A 564 10.70 2.01 3.16
N SER A 565 11.03 0.90 3.81
CA SER A 565 10.17 0.27 4.83
C SER A 565 8.80 -0.23 4.31
N GLN A 566 8.61 -0.32 3.00
CA GLN A 566 7.38 -0.82 2.38
C GLN A 566 7.73 -1.78 1.25
N SER A 567 6.94 -2.84 1.09
CA SER A 567 7.14 -3.81 0.02
C SER A 567 6.59 -3.31 -1.31
N PHE A 568 7.23 -3.66 -2.42
CA PHE A 568 6.72 -3.47 -3.77
C PHE A 568 6.78 -4.79 -4.54
N THR A 569 5.84 -5.01 -5.46
CA THR A 569 5.77 -6.29 -6.22
C THR A 569 6.52 -6.15 -7.54
N ILE A 570 7.28 -7.17 -7.95
CA ILE A 570 7.74 -7.30 -9.34
C ILE A 570 7.24 -8.61 -9.96
N GLN A 571 7.09 -8.64 -11.27
CA GLN A 571 6.75 -9.83 -12.04
C GLN A 571 7.92 -10.22 -12.93
N LEU A 572 8.42 -11.43 -12.73
CA LEU A 572 9.48 -12.05 -13.52
C LEU A 572 8.84 -13.08 -14.47
N HIS A 573 9.08 -12.98 -15.77
CA HIS A 573 8.63 -13.98 -16.73
C HIS A 573 9.82 -14.84 -17.17
N PHE A 574 9.66 -16.15 -17.07
CA PHE A 574 10.69 -17.12 -17.40
C PHE A 574 10.31 -17.95 -18.64
N ASN A 575 11.25 -18.73 -19.15
CA ASN A 575 11.00 -19.78 -20.14
C ASN A 575 10.13 -20.93 -19.60
N ARG A 576 10.19 -21.21 -18.29
CA ARG A 576 9.40 -22.24 -17.59
C ARG A 576 9.07 -21.83 -16.14
N PRO A 577 8.24 -22.56 -15.38
CA PRO A 577 7.94 -22.22 -13.99
C PRO A 577 9.18 -22.27 -13.08
N PHE A 578 9.23 -21.39 -12.08
CA PHE A 578 10.27 -21.37 -11.03
C PHE A 578 10.05 -22.51 -10.01
N HIS A 579 11.11 -23.26 -9.71
CA HIS A 579 11.07 -24.38 -8.77
C HIS A 579 12.02 -24.15 -7.58
N SER A 580 11.48 -23.69 -6.45
CA SER A 580 12.24 -23.26 -5.26
C SER A 580 13.11 -24.31 -4.55
N LYS A 581 13.13 -25.57 -5.02
CA LYS A 581 14.08 -26.61 -4.58
C LYS A 581 15.33 -26.69 -5.46
N ASN A 582 15.21 -26.34 -6.74
CA ASN A 582 16.21 -26.63 -7.78
C ASN A 582 16.78 -25.33 -8.38
N ASP A 583 15.97 -24.27 -8.42
CA ASP A 583 16.39 -22.93 -8.85
C ASP A 583 16.63 -22.06 -7.60
N SER A 584 17.82 -21.47 -7.51
CA SER A 584 18.17 -20.50 -6.47
C SER A 584 18.32 -19.12 -7.10
N ILE A 585 17.44 -18.19 -6.68
CA ILE A 585 17.40 -16.81 -7.14
C ILE A 585 17.91 -15.88 -6.03
N THR A 586 18.96 -15.14 -6.32
CA THR A 586 19.50 -14.07 -5.46
C THR A 586 19.29 -12.72 -6.12
N PHE A 587 18.79 -11.74 -5.39
CA PHE A 587 18.67 -10.36 -5.86
C PHE A 587 19.84 -9.52 -5.36
N VAL A 588 20.29 -8.58 -6.20
CA VAL A 588 21.34 -7.62 -5.86
C VAL A 588 20.82 -6.21 -6.18
N ALA A 589 20.71 -5.37 -5.16
CA ALA A 589 20.33 -3.96 -5.27
C ALA A 589 21.56 -3.07 -5.01
N GLU A 590 21.87 -2.17 -5.94
CA GLU A 590 23.08 -1.34 -5.90
C GLU A 590 22.77 0.14 -6.16
N THR A 591 23.36 1.05 -5.36
CA THR A 591 23.26 2.50 -5.54
C THR A 591 24.62 3.19 -5.41
N GLY A 592 24.77 4.32 -6.11
CA GLY A 592 26.00 5.12 -6.13
C GLY A 592 27.11 4.56 -7.04
N PRO A 593 28.23 5.30 -7.16
CA PRO A 593 29.30 4.96 -8.10
C PRO A 593 30.22 3.83 -7.63
N ALA A 594 30.20 3.49 -6.34
CA ALA A 594 31.00 2.41 -5.74
C ALA A 594 30.18 1.65 -4.67
N PRO A 595 29.24 0.77 -5.08
CA PRO A 595 28.38 0.03 -4.16
C PRO A 595 29.17 -0.91 -3.23
N LYS A 596 28.88 -0.90 -1.93
CA LYS A 596 29.49 -1.78 -0.92
C LYS A 596 28.47 -2.16 0.16
N GLU A 597 28.46 -3.42 0.58
CA GLU A 597 27.50 -3.93 1.58
C GLU A 597 27.73 -3.30 2.96
N LEU A 598 28.98 -3.15 3.37
CA LEU A 598 29.36 -2.47 4.62
C LEU A 598 28.86 -1.00 4.69
N LEU A 599 28.59 -0.37 3.55
CA LEU A 599 28.10 1.01 3.45
C LEU A 599 26.59 1.10 3.20
N GLY A 600 25.86 -0.03 3.16
CA GLY A 600 24.43 -0.08 2.82
C GLY A 600 24.09 0.31 1.37
N THR A 601 25.11 0.55 0.53
CA THR A 601 24.94 0.96 -0.87
C THR A 601 24.89 -0.23 -1.84
N ARG A 602 25.16 -1.45 -1.35
CA ARG A 602 24.87 -2.73 -2.01
C ARG A 602 24.09 -3.61 -1.03
N ALA A 603 23.11 -4.35 -1.51
CA ALA A 603 22.40 -5.37 -0.74
C ALA A 603 22.21 -6.62 -1.60
N THR A 604 22.63 -7.77 -1.07
CA THR A 604 22.48 -9.10 -1.68
C THR A 604 21.51 -9.90 -0.83
N PHE A 605 20.43 -10.42 -1.41
CA PHE A 605 19.37 -11.11 -0.66
C PHE A 605 18.70 -12.22 -1.47
N LEU A 606 18.55 -13.39 -0.84
CA LEU A 606 17.96 -14.58 -1.45
C LEU A 606 16.43 -14.47 -1.53
N LEU A 607 15.83 -15.08 -2.54
CA LEU A 607 14.39 -15.33 -2.60
C LEU A 607 13.97 -16.36 -1.53
N THR A 608 13.22 -15.92 -0.53
CA THR A 608 12.70 -16.78 0.55
C THR A 608 11.18 -16.94 0.48
N GLN A 609 10.63 -17.97 1.12
CA GLN A 609 9.18 -18.20 1.10
C GLN A 609 8.39 -17.22 1.99
N ALA A 610 9.04 -16.64 3.01
CA ALA A 610 8.49 -15.63 3.90
C ALA A 610 9.60 -14.64 4.31
N ARG A 611 9.23 -13.41 4.67
CA ARG A 611 10.16 -12.36 5.10
C ARG A 611 10.88 -12.74 6.41
N GLN A 612 12.20 -12.56 6.48
CA GLN A 612 12.97 -12.74 7.71
C GLN A 612 13.56 -11.40 8.19
N GLY A 613 12.93 -10.82 9.22
CA GLY A 613 13.34 -9.56 9.83
C GLY A 613 13.05 -8.32 8.97
N ASN A 614 13.70 -7.20 9.32
CA ASN A 614 13.49 -5.89 8.70
C ASN A 614 14.66 -5.49 7.78
N GLY A 615 15.37 -6.45 7.20
CA GLY A 615 16.43 -6.25 6.20
C GLY A 615 15.91 -6.25 4.76
N TRP A 616 16.79 -5.98 3.78
CA TRP A 616 16.48 -6.20 2.37
C TRP A 616 16.08 -7.66 2.15
N SER A 617 14.95 -7.89 1.49
CA SER A 617 14.41 -9.23 1.31
C SER A 617 13.54 -9.35 0.07
N ALA A 618 13.52 -10.55 -0.52
CA ALA A 618 12.62 -10.96 -1.58
C ALA A 618 11.80 -12.13 -1.04
N SER A 619 10.51 -11.94 -0.82
CA SER A 619 9.65 -12.90 -0.13
C SER A 619 8.24 -13.00 -0.72
N ASP A 620 7.42 -13.86 -0.11
CA ASP A 620 5.96 -13.93 -0.30
C ASP A 620 5.57 -14.15 -1.77
N PHE A 621 6.43 -14.89 -2.49
CA PHE A 621 6.33 -15.04 -3.93
C PHE A 621 5.22 -16.01 -4.35
N THR A 622 4.64 -15.76 -5.51
CA THR A 622 3.66 -16.67 -6.14
C THR A 622 4.09 -17.03 -7.56
N VAL A 623 4.00 -18.33 -7.89
CA VAL A 623 4.28 -18.86 -9.22
C VAL A 623 2.94 -19.03 -9.96
N HIS A 624 2.82 -18.41 -11.13
CA HIS A 624 1.66 -18.53 -12.01
C HIS A 624 2.12 -18.83 -13.44
N ALA A 625 1.96 -20.08 -13.86
CA ALA A 625 2.61 -20.62 -15.06
C ALA A 625 4.11 -20.27 -15.07
N ASN A 626 4.62 -19.63 -16.12
CA ASN A 626 6.02 -19.22 -16.23
C ASN A 626 6.30 -17.84 -15.59
N SER A 627 5.34 -17.24 -14.88
CA SER A 627 5.51 -15.98 -14.18
C SER A 627 5.75 -16.20 -12.69
N LEU A 628 6.67 -15.43 -12.11
CA LEU A 628 6.96 -15.38 -10.69
C LEU A 628 6.72 -13.96 -10.20
N TYR A 629 5.69 -13.77 -9.39
CA TYR A 629 5.47 -12.52 -8.66
C TYR A 629 6.29 -12.57 -7.37
N VAL A 630 7.09 -11.54 -7.12
CA VAL A 630 7.97 -11.44 -5.94
C VAL A 630 7.68 -10.15 -5.18
N SER A 631 7.52 -10.24 -3.86
CA SER A 631 7.44 -9.07 -2.98
C SER A 631 8.86 -8.68 -2.56
N LEU A 632 9.30 -7.48 -2.95
CA LEU A 632 10.60 -6.93 -2.56
C LEU A 632 10.41 -5.93 -1.42
N PHE A 633 11.02 -6.19 -0.28
CA PHE A 633 11.01 -5.30 0.89
C PHE A 633 12.36 -4.61 1.08
N THR A 634 12.31 -3.34 1.46
CA THR A 634 13.48 -2.49 1.70
C THR A 634 13.50 -2.05 3.18
N PRO A 635 14.66 -2.05 3.85
CA PRO A 635 14.74 -1.71 5.27
C PRO A 635 14.42 -0.23 5.51
N PRO A 636 13.89 0.15 6.70
CA PRO A 636 13.72 1.55 7.08
C PRO A 636 15.04 2.34 7.14
N SER A 637 16.18 1.66 7.25
CA SER A 637 17.53 2.26 7.20
C SER A 637 18.15 2.27 5.79
N ALA A 638 17.38 1.99 4.73
CA ALA A 638 17.89 2.05 3.36
C ALA A 638 18.34 3.46 2.96
N VAL A 639 19.43 3.52 2.19
CA VAL A 639 19.92 4.72 1.51
C VAL A 639 18.90 5.16 0.46
N ILE A 640 18.57 6.45 0.38
CA ILE A 640 17.65 6.94 -0.67
C ILE A 640 18.38 7.32 -1.97
N GLY A 641 17.68 7.23 -3.10
CA GLY A 641 18.17 7.58 -4.43
C GLY A 641 17.93 6.50 -5.50
N PRO A 642 18.57 6.61 -6.67
CA PRO A 642 18.42 5.64 -7.75
C PRO A 642 19.19 4.35 -7.44
N TYR A 643 18.54 3.21 -7.65
CA TYR A 643 19.08 1.86 -7.54
C TYR A 643 19.06 1.15 -8.89
N SER A 644 20.09 0.34 -9.13
CA SER A 644 20.06 -0.75 -10.11
C SER A 644 19.64 -2.03 -9.40
N LEU A 645 18.70 -2.77 -9.99
CA LEU A 645 18.26 -4.09 -9.53
C LEU A 645 18.75 -5.16 -10.52
N LYS A 646 19.43 -6.16 -9.98
CA LYS A 646 19.93 -7.34 -10.69
C LYS A 646 19.44 -8.60 -10.01
N MET A 647 19.46 -9.70 -10.74
CA MET A 647 19.09 -11.02 -10.29
C MET A 647 20.11 -12.05 -10.76
N GLU A 648 20.56 -12.91 -9.87
CA GLU A 648 21.45 -14.02 -10.15
C GLU A 648 20.66 -15.32 -10.04
N ILE A 649 20.57 -16.05 -11.15
CA ILE A 649 19.98 -17.39 -11.19
C ILE A 649 21.14 -18.38 -11.05
N SER A 650 21.04 -19.29 -10.09
CA SER A 650 22.02 -20.33 -9.84
C SER A 650 21.37 -21.72 -9.89
N GLN A 651 22.01 -22.64 -10.62
CA GLN A 651 21.58 -24.02 -10.80
C GLN A 651 22.74 -24.95 -10.43
N GLY A 652 23.03 -25.05 -9.13
CA GLY A 652 24.13 -25.85 -8.59
C GLY A 652 25.46 -25.09 -8.45
N PRO A 653 26.57 -25.79 -8.10
CA PRO A 653 27.77 -25.16 -7.54
C PRO A 653 28.66 -24.37 -8.52
N SER A 654 28.43 -24.45 -9.83
CA SER A 654 29.41 -24.01 -10.85
C SER A 654 28.89 -23.01 -11.89
N HIS A 655 27.58 -22.78 -12.01
CA HIS A 655 26.99 -21.87 -13.00
C HIS A 655 25.97 -20.92 -12.36
N SER A 656 26.27 -19.62 -12.41
CA SER A 656 25.34 -18.53 -12.10
C SER A 656 25.26 -17.55 -13.28
N THR A 657 24.06 -17.06 -13.57
CA THR A 657 23.82 -16.07 -14.63
C THR A 657 23.19 -14.82 -14.03
N THR A 658 23.81 -13.65 -14.25
CA THR A 658 23.32 -12.36 -13.76
C THR A 658 22.47 -11.67 -14.84
N HIS A 659 21.22 -11.38 -14.51
CA HIS A 659 20.27 -10.65 -15.34
C HIS A 659 20.00 -9.25 -14.75
N PRO A 660 20.10 -8.16 -15.52
CA PRO A 660 19.62 -6.85 -15.09
C PRO A 660 18.08 -6.84 -15.13
N LEU A 661 17.43 -6.46 -14.02
CA LEU A 661 15.97 -6.35 -13.97
C LEU A 661 15.50 -4.93 -14.30
N GLY A 662 16.27 -3.91 -13.90
CA GLY A 662 15.99 -2.52 -14.21
C GLY A 662 16.49 -1.55 -13.15
N THR A 663 15.83 -0.40 -13.04
CA THR A 663 16.16 0.64 -12.06
C THR A 663 14.93 1.18 -11.37
N PHE A 664 15.06 1.50 -10.09
CA PHE A 664 14.02 2.17 -9.30
C PHE A 664 14.61 3.34 -8.49
N ILE A 665 13.77 4.27 -8.06
CA ILE A 665 14.17 5.32 -7.12
C ILE A 665 13.56 4.99 -5.76
N LEU A 666 14.40 4.94 -4.72
CA LEU A 666 13.98 4.75 -3.33
C LEU A 666 13.94 6.11 -2.61
N LEU A 667 12.84 6.39 -1.91
CA LEU A 667 12.61 7.64 -1.15
C LEU A 667 12.38 7.35 0.34
N PHE A 668 12.39 8.41 1.16
CA PHE A 668 11.92 8.34 2.55
C PHE A 668 10.41 8.03 2.60
N ASN A 669 9.97 7.35 3.66
CA ASN A 669 8.59 6.89 3.83
C ASN A 669 7.89 7.48 5.06
N PRO A 670 7.26 8.67 4.94
CA PRO A 670 6.59 9.28 6.07
C PRO A 670 5.24 8.60 6.43
N TRP A 671 4.77 7.62 5.66
CA TRP A 671 3.64 6.74 6.00
C TRP A 671 4.05 5.51 6.85
N SER A 672 5.34 5.14 6.91
CA SER A 672 5.79 3.97 7.71
C SER A 672 6.26 4.37 9.10
N ALA A 673 5.67 3.75 10.13
CA ALA A 673 6.03 3.96 11.53
C ALA A 673 7.46 3.50 11.90
N GLU A 674 8.15 2.75 11.03
CA GLU A 674 9.56 2.37 11.21
C GLU A 674 10.54 3.39 10.63
N ASP A 675 10.08 4.38 9.84
CA ASP A 675 10.92 5.40 9.21
C ASP A 675 11.12 6.63 10.13
N ASP A 676 12.31 7.23 10.06
CA ASP A 676 12.70 8.42 10.82
C ASP A 676 11.91 9.69 10.46
N VAL A 677 11.16 9.67 9.35
CA VAL A 677 10.28 10.78 8.93
C VAL A 677 8.78 10.51 9.16
N TYR A 678 8.42 9.45 9.89
CA TYR A 678 7.02 9.06 10.11
C TYR A 678 6.16 10.21 10.65
N LEU A 679 5.03 10.46 9.98
CA LEU A 679 4.06 11.49 10.36
C LEU A 679 2.66 10.85 10.41
N PRO A 680 2.10 10.55 11.60
CA PRO A 680 0.91 9.68 11.76
C PRO A 680 -0.44 10.29 11.30
N SER A 681 -0.44 11.40 10.56
CA SER A 681 -1.67 12.10 10.15
C SER A 681 -1.70 12.28 8.65
N GLU A 682 -2.63 11.59 7.98
CA GLU A 682 -2.82 11.64 6.53
C GLU A 682 -3.09 13.07 6.03
N THR A 683 -3.81 13.89 6.79
CA THR A 683 -4.05 15.29 6.44
C THR A 683 -2.76 16.12 6.42
N LEU A 684 -1.82 15.83 7.34
CA LEU A 684 -0.50 16.48 7.37
C LEU A 684 0.41 15.92 6.27
N LEU A 685 0.34 14.63 5.97
CA LEU A 685 1.04 14.00 4.85
C LEU A 685 0.60 14.59 3.50
N GLN A 686 -0.71 14.78 3.32
CA GLN A 686 -1.27 15.43 2.14
C GLN A 686 -0.69 16.85 1.99
N GLU A 687 -0.77 17.68 3.02
CA GLU A 687 -0.26 19.07 3.00
C GLU A 687 1.27 19.16 2.83
N TYR A 688 2.03 18.32 3.52
CA TYR A 688 3.49 18.46 3.67
C TYR A 688 4.33 17.55 2.76
N ILE A 689 3.70 16.66 1.99
CA ILE A 689 4.36 15.85 0.94
C ILE A 689 3.65 16.01 -0.42
N MET A 690 2.33 15.80 -0.44
CA MET A 690 1.58 15.63 -1.69
C MET A 690 1.14 16.93 -2.36
N MET A 691 0.90 18.01 -1.59
CA MET A 691 0.62 19.32 -2.17
C MET A 691 1.87 19.89 -2.84
N ASP A 692 1.76 20.18 -4.14
CA ASP A 692 2.83 20.70 -4.99
C ASP A 692 2.77 22.23 -5.15
N TYR A 693 1.93 22.92 -4.39
CA TYR A 693 1.91 24.38 -4.26
C TYR A 693 1.68 24.80 -2.80
N GLY A 694 1.89 26.09 -2.50
CA GLY A 694 1.57 26.67 -1.19
C GLY A 694 1.92 28.16 -1.12
N PHE A 695 2.09 28.70 0.09
CA PHE A 695 2.37 30.13 0.29
C PHE A 695 3.65 30.40 1.07
N VAL A 696 4.30 31.51 0.73
CA VAL A 696 5.27 32.24 1.54
C VAL A 696 4.57 33.47 2.13
N TYR A 697 4.80 33.83 3.39
CA TYR A 697 4.27 35.08 3.95
C TYR A 697 5.37 36.15 3.99
N LYS A 698 5.11 37.31 3.39
CA LYS A 698 6.04 38.46 3.32
C LYS A 698 5.44 39.73 3.92
N GLY A 699 6.25 40.78 4.06
CA GLY A 699 5.83 42.11 4.48
C GLY A 699 6.28 42.47 5.90
N HIS A 700 5.41 43.13 6.66
CA HIS A 700 5.67 43.64 8.01
C HIS A 700 4.74 42.95 9.02
N GLU A 701 5.05 42.88 10.32
CA GLU A 701 4.24 42.08 11.28
C GLU A 701 2.78 42.55 11.44
N ARG A 702 2.46 43.73 10.93
CA ARG A 702 1.12 44.36 10.93
C ARG A 702 0.41 44.32 9.58
N PHE A 703 1.13 43.94 8.52
CA PHE A 703 0.69 43.95 7.12
C PHE A 703 1.33 42.75 6.40
N ILE A 704 0.85 41.55 6.74
CA ILE A 704 1.34 40.27 6.21
C ILE A 704 0.65 39.97 4.89
N THR A 705 1.42 39.71 3.83
CA THR A 705 0.91 39.39 2.49
C THR A 705 1.25 37.94 2.12
N PRO A 706 0.28 37.10 1.72
CA PRO A 706 0.55 35.76 1.20
C PRO A 706 1.10 35.81 -0.23
N TRP A 707 2.08 34.97 -0.53
CA TRP A 707 2.70 34.84 -1.84
C TRP A 707 2.58 33.40 -2.34
N PRO A 708 1.77 33.11 -3.38
CA PRO A 708 1.64 31.77 -3.93
C PRO A 708 2.96 31.30 -4.56
N TRP A 709 3.27 30.02 -4.41
CA TRP A 709 4.49 29.38 -4.92
C TRP A 709 4.24 27.93 -5.36
N ASN A 710 4.94 27.47 -6.41
CA ASN A 710 4.88 26.09 -6.94
C ASN A 710 6.15 25.28 -6.58
N TYR A 711 5.97 24.12 -5.95
CA TYR A 711 7.01 23.29 -5.32
C TYR A 711 7.41 22.01 -6.11
N GLY A 712 7.45 22.04 -7.44
CA GLY A 712 7.67 20.83 -8.26
C GLY A 712 9.08 20.19 -8.16
N GLN A 713 9.10 18.87 -7.91
CA GLN A 713 10.08 18.11 -7.13
C GLN A 713 11.14 17.31 -7.97
N ASN A 714 12.48 17.41 -7.71
CA ASN A 714 13.55 16.51 -8.26
C ASN A 714 14.99 16.68 -7.62
N PRO A 715 15.81 15.63 -7.29
CA PRO A 715 17.12 15.79 -6.61
C PRO A 715 18.32 14.82 -6.94
N SER A 716 19.57 15.24 -6.64
CA SER A 716 20.81 14.41 -6.37
C SER A 716 22.00 15.32 -5.94
N LYS A 717 23.14 14.96 -5.32
CA LYS A 717 23.81 13.71 -4.79
C LYS A 717 24.31 13.98 -3.34
N ASP A 718 24.72 13.05 -2.46
CA ASP A 718 25.89 12.13 -2.35
C ASP A 718 25.48 10.86 -1.56
N TYR A 719 26.00 9.65 -1.85
CA TYR A 719 25.26 8.39 -1.69
C TYR A 719 25.27 7.70 -0.31
N SER A 720 26.41 7.47 0.34
CA SER A 720 26.46 6.51 1.47
C SER A 720 25.77 6.97 2.76
N GLN A 721 25.58 8.27 2.95
CA GLN A 721 24.92 8.83 4.14
C GLN A 721 23.45 9.23 3.89
N ARG A 722 22.86 8.96 2.70
CA ARG A 722 21.42 9.26 2.46
C ARG A 722 20.44 8.32 3.13
N ASN A 723 20.89 7.40 3.98
CA ASN A 723 20.00 6.71 4.90
C ASN A 723 19.59 7.59 6.08
N ASP A 724 20.39 8.59 6.42
CA ASP A 724 20.12 9.53 7.51
C ASP A 724 19.46 10.82 7.01
N VAL A 725 18.29 11.12 7.58
CA VAL A 725 17.55 12.35 7.31
C VAL A 725 18.29 13.59 7.84
N VAL A 726 18.99 13.49 8.97
CA VAL A 726 19.75 14.61 9.56
C VAL A 726 20.91 15.03 8.64
N TYR A 727 21.64 14.06 8.09
CA TYR A 727 22.63 14.31 7.04
C TYR A 727 22.02 14.96 5.79
N ILE A 728 20.93 14.40 5.25
CA ILE A 728 20.23 14.97 4.07
C ILE A 728 19.82 16.43 4.31
N CYS A 729 19.27 16.73 5.49
CA CYS A 729 18.90 18.08 5.89
C CYS A 729 20.09 19.06 5.80
N ARG A 730 21.26 18.66 6.30
CA ARG A 730 22.49 19.47 6.29
C ARG A 730 23.09 19.64 4.90
N VAL A 731 23.03 18.61 4.06
CA VAL A 731 23.50 18.67 2.66
C VAL A 731 22.58 19.55 1.81
N VAL A 732 21.26 19.40 1.93
CA VAL A 732 20.30 20.21 1.14
C VAL A 732 20.36 21.68 1.57
N SER A 733 20.42 21.99 2.87
CA SER A 733 20.59 23.38 3.36
C SER A 733 21.82 24.06 2.73
N ALA A 734 22.96 23.36 2.65
CA ALA A 734 24.16 23.85 1.96
C ALA A 734 23.95 23.99 0.45
N MET A 735 23.55 22.90 -0.23
CA MET A 735 23.48 22.82 -1.70
C MET A 735 22.45 23.77 -2.34
N ILE A 736 21.47 24.28 -1.59
CA ILE A 736 20.48 25.22 -2.10
C ILE A 736 21.09 26.60 -2.37
N ASN A 737 22.13 27.01 -1.63
CA ASN A 737 22.87 28.24 -1.88
C ASN A 737 24.24 27.97 -2.52
N SER A 738 24.80 28.96 -3.23
CA SER A 738 26.02 28.80 -4.04
C SER A 738 27.27 29.50 -3.47
N ASN A 739 27.42 29.59 -2.14
CA ASN A 739 28.51 30.36 -1.54
C ASN A 739 29.81 29.56 -1.40
N ASP A 740 29.72 28.30 -0.97
CA ASP A 740 30.87 27.41 -0.84
C ASP A 740 31.03 26.53 -2.10
N ASP A 741 29.92 25.98 -2.60
CA ASP A 741 29.84 25.06 -3.73
C ASP A 741 29.06 25.67 -4.91
N SER A 742 29.03 24.96 -6.05
CA SER A 742 28.13 25.27 -7.19
C SER A 742 26.68 24.86 -6.91
N GLY A 743 26.12 25.35 -5.80
CA GLY A 743 24.75 25.11 -5.38
C GLY A 743 23.69 25.76 -6.27
N VAL A 744 22.43 25.56 -5.94
CA VAL A 744 21.29 25.85 -6.84
C VAL A 744 21.12 27.34 -7.12
N LEU A 745 21.20 28.20 -6.10
CA LEU A 745 20.91 29.63 -6.20
C LEU A 745 22.05 30.52 -5.71
N GLN A 746 22.31 31.60 -6.44
CA GLN A 746 23.15 32.71 -5.99
C GLN A 746 22.29 33.80 -5.34
N GLY A 747 22.64 34.19 -4.11
CA GLY A 747 21.96 35.25 -3.37
C GLY A 747 22.27 36.65 -3.90
N ASN A 748 21.28 37.56 -3.89
CA ASN A 748 21.51 38.98 -4.18
C ASN A 748 20.49 39.88 -3.48
N TRP A 749 20.99 40.78 -2.63
CA TRP A 749 20.24 41.82 -1.92
C TRP A 749 20.69 43.24 -2.31
N GLY A 750 21.51 43.38 -3.35
CA GLY A 750 22.04 44.66 -3.84
C GLY A 750 21.15 45.39 -4.86
N GLU A 751 20.03 44.77 -5.24
CA GLU A 751 18.99 45.33 -6.14
C GLU A 751 19.42 45.62 -7.59
N ASP A 752 20.69 45.44 -7.96
CA ASP A 752 21.10 45.22 -9.35
C ASP A 752 20.95 43.75 -9.73
N TYR A 753 19.93 43.45 -10.53
CA TYR A 753 19.65 42.11 -11.06
C TYR A 753 20.00 41.97 -12.55
N SER A 754 20.70 42.93 -13.16
CA SER A 754 20.99 43.00 -14.61
C SER A 754 21.65 41.76 -15.24
N ARG A 755 22.22 40.87 -14.42
CA ARG A 755 22.88 39.61 -14.82
C ARG A 755 22.06 38.34 -14.51
N GLY A 756 20.78 38.48 -14.18
CA GLY A 756 19.89 37.39 -13.78
C GLY A 756 18.42 37.80 -13.75
N VAL A 757 17.62 37.07 -12.98
CA VAL A 757 16.20 37.33 -12.71
C VAL A 757 16.08 37.96 -11.31
N SER A 758 15.16 38.92 -11.12
CA SER A 758 14.89 39.44 -9.78
C SER A 758 14.30 38.34 -8.88
N PRO A 759 14.73 38.21 -7.60
CA PRO A 759 14.17 37.26 -6.64
C PRO A 759 12.64 37.31 -6.50
N LEU A 760 12.03 38.45 -6.85
CA LEU A 760 10.59 38.72 -6.77
C LEU A 760 9.81 38.17 -7.98
N GLU A 761 10.49 38.05 -9.13
CA GLU A 761 9.89 37.59 -10.39
C GLU A 761 9.77 36.06 -10.46
N TRP A 762 10.31 35.33 -9.48
CA TRP A 762 10.07 33.88 -9.36
C TRP A 762 8.65 33.58 -8.87
N THR A 763 8.00 32.63 -9.53
CA THR A 763 6.68 32.07 -9.19
C THR A 763 6.75 30.62 -8.68
N GLY A 764 7.87 29.92 -8.91
CA GLY A 764 7.99 28.52 -8.55
C GLY A 764 9.42 28.00 -8.62
N SER A 765 9.66 26.91 -7.89
CA SER A 765 10.96 26.23 -7.81
C SER A 765 11.33 25.49 -9.10
N VAL A 766 10.32 25.13 -9.90
CA VAL A 766 10.49 24.29 -11.10
C VAL A 766 11.37 24.97 -12.14
N ALA A 767 11.15 26.27 -12.38
CA ALA A 767 11.95 27.04 -13.33
C ALA A 767 13.43 27.09 -12.88
N ILE A 768 13.66 27.37 -11.60
CA ILE A 768 15.00 27.43 -10.98
C ILE A 768 15.71 26.07 -11.10
N LEU A 769 15.10 24.98 -10.64
CA LEU A 769 15.71 23.65 -10.66
C LEU A 769 15.98 23.15 -12.09
N ARG A 770 15.06 23.41 -13.03
CA ARG A 770 15.28 23.10 -14.46
C ARG A 770 16.42 23.93 -15.06
N GLN A 771 16.51 25.21 -14.73
CA GLN A 771 17.57 26.10 -15.21
C GLN A 771 18.94 25.70 -14.65
N TRP A 772 19.03 25.33 -13.37
CA TRP A 772 20.24 24.80 -12.74
C TRP A 772 20.69 23.50 -13.42
N ALA A 773 19.77 22.54 -13.60
CA ALA A 773 20.06 21.27 -14.26
C ALA A 773 20.47 21.44 -15.73
N ALA A 774 19.76 22.26 -16.50
CA ALA A 774 20.05 22.53 -17.91
C ALA A 774 21.40 23.26 -18.11
N ARG A 775 21.87 23.99 -17.09
CA ARG A 775 23.20 24.64 -17.08
C ARG A 775 24.29 23.73 -16.48
N GLY A 776 24.05 22.44 -16.33
CA GLY A 776 25.04 21.49 -15.82
C GLY A 776 25.41 21.70 -14.35
N GLY A 777 24.48 22.22 -13.54
CA GLY A 777 24.70 22.49 -12.11
C GLY A 777 25.28 23.88 -11.81
N GLN A 778 25.28 24.81 -12.76
CA GLN A 778 25.74 26.18 -12.52
C GLN A 778 24.67 27.01 -11.78
N PRO A 779 25.05 27.84 -10.78
CA PRO A 779 24.09 28.59 -9.96
C PRO A 779 23.13 29.48 -10.74
N VAL A 780 21.86 29.46 -10.32
CA VAL A 780 20.80 30.32 -10.87
C VAL A 780 20.81 31.68 -10.17
N LYS A 781 20.67 32.74 -10.97
CA LYS A 781 20.71 34.14 -10.54
C LYS A 781 19.30 34.74 -10.65
N TYR A 782 18.67 35.28 -9.60
CA TYR A 782 19.11 35.38 -8.20
C TYR A 782 18.03 34.94 -7.21
N GLY A 783 18.43 34.65 -5.96
CA GLY A 783 17.53 34.31 -4.84
C GLY A 783 17.67 35.24 -3.63
N GLN A 784 16.65 35.21 -2.77
CA GLN A 784 16.63 35.73 -1.39
C GLN A 784 15.94 34.67 -0.50
N CYS A 785 15.81 34.91 0.82
CA CYS A 785 15.45 33.88 1.81
C CYS A 785 14.23 33.03 1.41
N TRP A 786 13.12 33.65 0.97
CA TRP A 786 11.95 32.90 0.53
C TRP A 786 12.19 32.02 -0.69
N VAL A 787 13.02 32.46 -1.65
CA VAL A 787 13.38 31.69 -2.84
C VAL A 787 14.19 30.46 -2.43
N PHE A 788 15.17 30.64 -1.54
CA PHE A 788 15.96 29.53 -1.00
C PHE A 788 15.07 28.54 -0.23
N ALA A 789 14.25 29.03 0.71
CA ALA A 789 13.35 28.20 1.51
C ALA A 789 12.30 27.46 0.67
N ALA A 790 11.79 28.08 -0.40
CA ALA A 790 10.80 27.46 -1.27
C ALA A 790 11.41 26.38 -2.20
N VAL A 791 12.61 26.61 -2.73
CA VAL A 791 13.36 25.58 -3.48
C VAL A 791 13.84 24.46 -2.55
N MET A 792 14.20 24.76 -1.31
CA MET A 792 14.51 23.73 -0.31
C MET A 792 13.28 22.90 0.06
N CYS A 793 12.13 23.53 0.32
CA CYS A 793 10.86 22.83 0.56
C CYS A 793 10.55 21.82 -0.56
N THR A 794 10.73 22.27 -1.81
CA THR A 794 10.57 21.46 -3.02
C THR A 794 11.46 20.21 -3.01
N VAL A 795 12.75 20.38 -2.72
CA VAL A 795 13.71 19.27 -2.67
C VAL A 795 13.40 18.31 -1.50
N MET A 796 13.06 18.83 -0.32
CA MET A 796 12.78 17.99 0.85
C MET A 796 11.49 17.17 0.68
N ARG A 797 10.40 17.78 0.18
CA ARG A 797 9.16 17.06 -0.18
C ARG A 797 9.42 15.99 -1.25
N CYS A 798 10.25 16.29 -2.25
CA CYS A 798 10.67 15.32 -3.27
C CYS A 798 11.31 14.07 -2.68
N LEU A 799 12.17 14.25 -1.68
CA LEU A 799 12.91 13.15 -1.05
C LEU A 799 12.01 12.32 -0.12
N GLY A 800 10.80 12.80 0.19
CA GLY A 800 9.85 12.17 1.11
C GLY A 800 9.95 12.69 2.55
N VAL A 801 10.62 13.81 2.79
CA VAL A 801 10.69 14.44 4.12
C VAL A 801 9.54 15.44 4.25
N PRO A 802 8.64 15.34 5.26
CA PRO A 802 7.55 16.30 5.41
C PRO A 802 8.13 17.68 5.73
N THR A 803 7.79 18.69 4.92
CA THR A 803 8.40 20.02 5.03
C THR A 803 7.39 21.13 4.81
N ARG A 804 7.48 22.17 5.65
CA ARG A 804 6.74 23.43 5.50
C ARG A 804 7.69 24.63 5.45
N VAL A 805 7.23 25.72 4.84
CA VAL A 805 7.93 27.01 4.80
C VAL A 805 7.40 27.85 5.95
N VAL A 806 8.32 28.47 6.72
CA VAL A 806 8.01 29.28 7.89
C VAL A 806 8.54 30.68 7.68
N SER A 807 7.72 31.68 7.99
CA SER A 807 8.06 33.10 7.90
C SER A 807 8.06 33.74 9.28
N ASN A 808 9.19 34.30 9.69
CA ASN A 808 9.41 34.97 10.97
C ASN A 808 9.48 36.49 10.75
N PHE A 809 8.60 37.28 11.38
CA PHE A 809 8.61 38.73 11.24
C PHE A 809 9.49 39.37 12.32
N ARG A 810 10.23 40.43 11.96
CA ARG A 810 11.28 41.02 12.79
C ARG A 810 12.32 39.96 13.23
N SER A 811 12.92 39.27 12.26
CA SER A 811 13.93 38.23 12.51
C SER A 811 15.29 38.82 12.84
N ALA A 812 15.90 38.39 13.94
CA ALA A 812 17.17 38.93 14.42
C ALA A 812 18.39 38.17 13.86
N HIS A 813 19.09 38.76 12.90
CA HIS A 813 20.39 38.26 12.45
C HIS A 813 21.49 38.71 13.43
N ASN A 814 21.62 38.01 14.56
CA ASN A 814 22.68 38.27 15.55
C ASN A 814 23.99 37.58 15.11
N SER A 815 25.06 38.37 14.97
CA SER A 815 26.38 37.96 14.48
C SER A 815 27.46 37.84 15.56
N ASP A 816 27.24 38.36 16.78
CA ASP A 816 28.20 38.32 17.90
C ASP A 816 27.77 37.36 19.04
N ALA A 817 26.62 36.70 18.87
CA ALA A 817 25.98 35.73 19.77
C ALA A 817 25.63 36.27 21.17
N ASN A 818 25.52 37.58 21.38
CA ASN A 818 25.24 38.16 22.69
C ASN A 818 23.75 38.12 23.13
N LEU A 819 22.84 37.63 22.25
CA LEU A 819 21.36 37.64 22.39
C LEU A 819 20.70 39.03 22.47
N THR A 820 21.39 40.08 22.06
CA THR A 820 20.84 41.42 21.80
C THR A 820 21.03 41.84 20.35
N ILE A 821 20.25 42.81 19.86
CA ILE A 821 20.50 43.49 18.59
C ILE A 821 20.56 44.99 18.86
N ASP A 822 21.73 45.59 18.64
CA ASP A 822 21.95 47.03 18.79
C ASP A 822 21.48 47.78 17.53
N THR A 823 20.45 48.62 17.67
CA THR A 823 19.99 49.55 16.63
C THR A 823 20.37 50.98 17.00
N TYR A 824 20.75 51.79 16.01
CA TYR A 824 21.36 53.09 16.25
C TYR A 824 20.68 54.22 15.47
N TYR A 825 20.39 55.32 16.17
CA TYR A 825 19.82 56.55 15.61
C TYR A 825 20.69 57.76 15.93
N ASP A 826 20.69 58.75 15.05
CA ASP A 826 21.24 60.09 15.33
C ASP A 826 20.18 61.04 15.91
N GLN A 827 20.64 62.24 16.30
CA GLN A 827 19.79 63.34 16.79
C GLN A 827 18.82 63.92 15.76
N HIS A 828 18.86 63.48 14.49
CA HIS A 828 17.96 63.86 13.41
C HIS A 828 16.99 62.74 13.03
N ALA A 829 16.88 61.71 13.89
CA ALA A 829 16.09 60.50 13.69
C ALA A 829 16.50 59.64 12.48
N GLU A 830 17.70 59.83 11.94
CA GLU A 830 18.23 58.94 10.91
C GLU A 830 18.73 57.64 11.55
N MET A 831 18.22 56.51 11.07
CA MET A 831 18.73 55.19 11.41
C MET A 831 20.09 55.02 10.72
N LEU A 832 21.15 54.86 11.51
CA LEU A 832 22.52 54.80 11.04
C LEU A 832 22.92 53.35 10.68
N PRO A 833 23.70 53.14 9.62
CA PRO A 833 24.25 51.83 9.30
C PRO A 833 25.30 51.43 10.36
N THR A 834 25.18 50.20 10.85
CA THR A 834 26.05 49.62 11.88
C THR A 834 27.39 49.14 11.32
N GLN A 835 28.46 49.24 12.12
CA GLN A 835 29.72 48.52 11.83
C GLN A 835 29.67 47.04 12.25
N LYS A 836 28.85 46.72 13.27
CA LYS A 836 28.48 45.32 13.57
C LYS A 836 27.61 44.75 12.44
N ARG A 837 27.60 43.43 12.27
CA ARG A 837 26.77 42.73 11.27
C ARG A 837 25.31 42.48 11.71
N ASP A 838 24.96 42.92 12.92
CA ASP A 838 23.65 42.69 13.53
C ASP A 838 22.56 43.49 12.83
N LYS A 839 21.46 42.81 12.49
CA LYS A 839 20.32 43.41 11.77
C LYS A 839 19.00 42.74 12.15
N ILE A 840 17.91 43.51 12.08
CA ILE A 840 16.55 43.00 12.27
C ILE A 840 15.85 43.00 10.92
N TRP A 841 15.75 41.84 10.28
CA TRP A 841 15.10 41.68 8.98
C TRP A 841 13.58 41.85 9.13
N ASN A 842 12.94 42.50 8.16
CA ASN A 842 11.49 42.79 8.22
C ASN A 842 10.68 41.50 8.36
N PHE A 843 11.07 40.51 7.56
CA PHE A 843 10.77 39.11 7.73
C PHE A 843 11.97 38.29 7.26
N HIS A 844 12.08 37.06 7.78
CA HIS A 844 12.99 36.03 7.27
C HIS A 844 12.21 34.74 7.03
N VAL A 845 12.69 33.89 6.14
CA VAL A 845 11.98 32.68 5.69
C VAL A 845 12.92 31.49 5.68
N TRP A 846 12.52 30.42 6.36
CA TRP A 846 13.23 29.15 6.47
C TRP A 846 12.28 27.96 6.29
N ASN A 847 12.78 26.75 6.52
CA ASN A 847 12.00 25.51 6.47
C ASN A 847 11.89 24.85 7.84
N GLU A 848 10.76 24.20 8.08
CA GLU A 848 10.66 23.16 9.11
C GLU A 848 10.53 21.79 8.44
N CYS A 849 11.39 20.84 8.82
CA CYS A 849 11.33 19.45 8.39
C CYS A 849 10.95 18.54 9.56
N TRP A 850 10.05 17.59 9.35
CA TRP A 850 9.63 16.64 10.40
C TRP A 850 10.54 15.40 10.43
N MET A 851 11.16 15.11 11.57
CA MET A 851 11.97 13.90 11.75
C MET A 851 12.18 13.47 13.22
N ILE A 852 12.61 12.23 13.41
CA ILE A 852 13.21 11.72 14.65
C ILE A 852 14.67 12.19 14.75
N ARG A 853 15.10 12.59 15.95
CA ARG A 853 16.46 13.06 16.24
C ARG A 853 17.20 12.06 17.13
N LYS A 854 17.68 10.97 16.51
CA LYS A 854 18.47 9.91 17.18
C LYS A 854 19.80 10.41 17.76
N ASP A 855 20.29 11.54 17.26
CA ASP A 855 21.48 12.25 17.70
C ASP A 855 21.25 13.18 18.92
N LEU A 856 19.99 13.37 19.34
CA LEU A 856 19.60 14.17 20.50
C LEU A 856 19.05 13.31 21.65
N PRO A 857 18.99 13.86 22.88
CA PRO A 857 18.25 13.23 23.98
C PRO A 857 16.76 12.99 23.62
N PRO A 858 16.10 12.01 24.26
CA PRO A 858 14.68 11.74 24.00
C PRO A 858 13.79 12.97 24.18
N GLY A 859 12.89 13.19 23.23
CA GLY A 859 11.86 14.23 23.29
C GLY A 859 12.10 15.49 22.47
N TYR A 860 13.13 15.54 21.62
CA TYR A 860 13.41 16.65 20.66
C TYR A 860 13.04 16.34 19.19
N ASN A 861 12.35 15.21 18.96
CA ASN A 861 11.75 14.82 17.68
C ASN A 861 10.67 15.81 17.21
N GLY A 862 10.25 15.68 15.95
CA GLY A 862 9.21 16.48 15.33
C GLY A 862 9.80 17.55 14.41
N TRP A 863 9.24 18.75 14.42
CA TRP A 863 9.71 19.85 13.57
C TRP A 863 11.13 20.32 13.94
N GLN A 864 11.98 20.40 12.92
CA GLN A 864 13.34 20.92 12.98
C GLN A 864 13.49 22.08 12.00
N VAL A 865 14.07 23.20 12.44
CA VAL A 865 14.40 24.35 11.60
C VAL A 865 15.63 24.05 10.74
N LEU A 866 15.51 24.32 9.44
CA LEU A 866 16.60 24.32 8.48
C LEU A 866 16.52 25.64 7.71
N ASP A 867 17.60 26.42 7.70
CA ASP A 867 17.70 27.64 6.90
C ASP A 867 18.72 27.42 5.76
N PRO A 868 18.30 27.44 4.48
CA PRO A 868 19.21 27.41 3.33
C PRO A 868 19.81 28.78 3.00
N THR A 869 19.38 29.85 3.67
CA THR A 869 19.86 31.21 3.42
C THR A 869 21.27 31.38 3.98
N PRO A 870 22.23 31.90 3.19
CA PRO A 870 23.62 32.06 3.63
C PRO A 870 23.79 33.22 4.62
N GLN A 871 23.49 32.95 5.89
CA GLN A 871 23.62 33.91 7.00
C GLN A 871 24.93 33.69 7.78
N GLN A 872 25.11 32.49 8.34
CA GLN A 872 26.31 32.09 9.10
C GLN A 872 26.87 30.74 8.63
N THR A 873 28.13 30.46 8.97
CA THR A 873 28.80 29.21 8.61
C THR A 873 28.74 28.17 9.73
N SER A 874 28.05 27.05 9.48
CA SER A 874 27.99 25.90 10.37
C SER A 874 29.08 24.87 10.04
N SER A 875 30.11 24.82 10.88
CA SER A 875 31.36 24.07 10.64
C SER A 875 32.12 24.52 9.38
N GLY A 876 32.11 25.82 9.08
CA GLY A 876 32.84 26.41 7.96
C GLY A 876 32.10 26.42 6.61
N LEU A 877 30.85 25.98 6.56
CA LEU A 877 29.98 26.01 5.36
C LEU A 877 28.69 26.79 5.64
N PHE A 878 28.18 27.55 4.67
CA PHE A 878 26.89 28.25 4.72
C PHE A 878 25.72 27.27 4.67
N ARG A 879 25.29 26.83 5.86
CA ARG A 879 24.17 25.93 6.10
C ARG A 879 23.69 26.12 7.54
N CYS A 880 22.43 25.81 7.82
CA CYS A 880 21.85 25.94 9.15
C CYS A 880 20.82 24.83 9.42
N GLY A 881 20.90 24.23 10.61
CA GLY A 881 19.99 23.19 11.09
C GLY A 881 20.44 21.77 10.74
N PRO A 882 19.65 20.72 11.04
CA PRO A 882 18.35 20.78 11.72
C PRO A 882 18.46 21.19 13.20
N ALA A 883 17.79 22.29 13.57
CA ALA A 883 17.64 22.74 14.96
C ALA A 883 16.25 22.35 15.49
N SER A 884 16.14 21.66 16.62
CA SER A 884 14.81 21.26 17.12
C SER A 884 14.00 22.48 17.56
N VAL A 885 12.78 22.66 17.01
CA VAL A 885 11.87 23.77 17.38
C VAL A 885 11.59 23.77 18.88
N LYS A 886 11.50 22.58 19.49
CA LYS A 886 11.37 22.45 20.95
C LYS A 886 12.66 22.82 21.69
N ALA A 887 13.84 22.47 21.18
CA ALA A 887 15.10 22.92 21.80
C ALA A 887 15.23 24.46 21.78
N ILE A 888 14.76 25.11 20.71
CA ILE A 888 14.64 26.57 20.63
C ILE A 888 13.68 27.08 21.71
N ARG A 889 12.45 26.55 21.78
CA ARG A 889 11.44 26.96 22.78
C ARG A 889 11.89 26.79 24.23
N GLU A 890 12.62 25.74 24.55
CA GLU A 890 13.12 25.47 25.91
C GLU A 890 14.49 26.14 26.21
N GLY A 891 15.06 26.91 25.27
CA GLY A 891 16.37 27.57 25.45
C GLY A 891 17.53 26.60 25.56
N GLU A 892 17.43 25.42 24.95
CA GLU A 892 18.45 24.37 24.98
C GLU A 892 19.50 24.54 23.87
N ILE A 893 19.99 25.77 23.72
CA ILE A 893 20.88 26.23 22.64
C ILE A 893 22.14 25.37 22.42
N HIS A 894 22.61 24.64 23.44
CA HIS A 894 23.75 23.73 23.33
C HIS A 894 23.52 22.49 22.44
N LEU A 895 22.26 22.15 22.12
CA LEU A 895 21.94 20.97 21.31
C LEU A 895 22.21 21.25 19.82
N PRO A 896 22.80 20.30 19.07
CA PRO A 896 23.01 20.46 17.64
C PRO A 896 21.68 20.44 16.85
N TYR A 897 21.57 21.10 15.70
CA TYR A 897 22.59 21.91 15.02
C TYR A 897 22.15 23.36 14.99
N ASP A 898 23.10 24.29 15.18
CA ASP A 898 22.90 25.72 14.93
C ASP A 898 21.80 26.40 15.80
N THR A 899 21.29 25.69 16.81
CA THR A 899 20.27 26.15 17.78
C THR A 899 20.56 27.51 18.44
N PRO A 900 21.79 27.92 18.78
CA PRO A 900 22.05 29.26 19.33
C PRO A 900 21.71 30.39 18.36
N PHE A 901 21.97 30.17 17.06
CA PHE A 901 21.70 31.14 16.01
C PHE A 901 20.19 31.28 15.79
N VAL A 902 19.50 30.16 15.56
CA VAL A 902 18.03 30.16 15.36
C VAL A 902 17.28 30.64 16.61
N TYR A 903 17.81 30.38 17.82
CA TYR A 903 17.25 30.93 19.05
C TYR A 903 17.33 32.46 19.08
N ALA A 904 18.46 33.05 18.66
CA ALA A 904 18.61 34.49 18.57
C ALA A 904 17.61 35.10 17.56
N GLU A 905 17.38 34.46 16.41
CA GLU A 905 16.46 34.94 15.37
C GLU A 905 15.02 35.19 15.86
N VAL A 906 14.57 34.51 16.92
CA VAL A 906 13.21 34.61 17.47
C VAL A 906 13.12 35.19 18.89
N ASN A 907 14.22 35.24 19.65
CA ASN A 907 14.23 35.64 21.07
C ASN A 907 15.21 36.78 21.43
N ALA A 908 16.01 37.33 20.52
CA ALA A 908 16.96 38.39 20.90
C ALA A 908 16.26 39.69 21.40
N ASP A 909 16.85 40.35 22.41
CA ASP A 909 16.38 41.66 22.88
C ASP A 909 16.84 42.78 21.92
N GLU A 910 15.96 43.68 21.46
CA GLU A 910 16.37 44.86 20.68
C GLU A 910 16.74 46.01 21.61
N VAL A 911 17.96 46.54 21.50
CA VAL A 911 18.43 47.72 22.25
C VAL A 911 18.64 48.86 21.27
N VAL A 912 17.95 49.98 21.49
CA VAL A 912 17.99 51.13 20.60
C VAL A 912 18.77 52.27 21.24
N TRP A 913 19.84 52.69 20.58
CA TRP A 913 20.82 53.66 21.07
C TRP A 913 20.74 54.99 20.32
N LEU A 914 20.91 56.09 21.05
CA LEU A 914 21.22 57.40 20.48
C LEU A 914 22.73 57.57 20.35
N LEU A 915 23.20 57.77 19.12
CA LEU A 915 24.57 58.15 18.79
C LEU A 915 24.70 59.67 18.78
N LYS A 916 25.74 60.17 19.43
CA LYS A 916 26.19 61.56 19.32
C LYS A 916 27.70 61.58 19.17
N ASP A 917 28.20 62.38 18.22
CA ASP A 917 29.64 62.55 17.94
C ASP A 917 30.39 61.21 17.73
N GLY A 918 29.69 60.18 17.22
CA GLY A 918 30.23 58.85 16.96
C GLY A 918 30.25 57.89 18.17
N GLN A 919 29.73 58.29 19.34
CA GLN A 919 29.64 57.45 20.54
C GLN A 919 28.20 57.25 21.00
N ALA A 920 27.87 56.05 21.49
CA ALA A 920 26.55 55.75 22.05
C ALA A 920 26.40 56.45 23.41
N GLN A 921 25.35 57.27 23.57
CA GLN A 921 25.15 58.14 24.75
C GLN A 921 23.96 57.72 25.62
N GLU A 922 22.82 57.39 25.01
CA GLU A 922 21.55 57.15 25.69
C GLU A 922 20.85 55.92 25.08
N ILE A 923 20.23 55.08 25.92
CA ILE A 923 19.33 54.01 25.47
C ILE A 923 17.93 54.63 25.33
N LEU A 924 17.45 54.68 24.09
CA LEU A 924 16.14 55.19 23.71
C LEU A 924 15.02 54.17 24.00
N ALA A 925 15.31 52.89 23.82
CA ALA A 925 14.41 51.77 24.09
C ALA A 925 15.19 50.47 24.33
N HIS A 926 14.65 49.60 25.18
CA HIS A 926 15.03 48.19 25.29
C HIS A 926 13.75 47.37 25.15
N ASN A 927 13.62 46.68 24.02
CA ASN A 927 12.43 45.94 23.63
C ASN A 927 12.71 44.45 23.75
N THR A 928 12.22 43.80 24.81
CA THR A 928 12.35 42.35 25.01
C THR A 928 11.42 41.51 24.14
N SER A 929 10.50 42.16 23.41
CA SER A 929 9.41 41.49 22.69
C SER A 929 9.27 41.93 21.24
N SER A 930 10.20 42.69 20.67
CA SER A 930 10.06 43.19 19.29
C SER A 930 10.56 42.22 18.22
N ILE A 931 11.40 41.25 18.59
CA ILE A 931 11.93 40.20 17.71
C ILE A 931 10.96 39.00 17.67
N GLY A 932 11.00 38.23 16.59
CA GLY A 932 10.35 36.92 16.54
C GLY A 932 8.82 37.00 16.54
N LYS A 933 8.24 37.93 15.77
CA LYS A 933 6.79 38.19 15.74
C LYS A 933 6.08 37.35 14.69
N GLU A 934 4.82 37.02 15.00
CA GLU A 934 3.85 36.45 14.05
C GLU A 934 4.41 35.30 13.21
N ILE A 935 5.19 34.39 13.80
CA ILE A 935 5.83 33.28 13.10
C ILE A 935 4.74 32.44 12.43
N SER A 936 4.78 32.36 11.10
CA SER A 936 3.64 31.92 10.28
C SER A 936 3.99 30.82 9.30
N THR A 937 3.03 29.92 9.07
CA THR A 937 3.05 28.89 8.02
C THR A 937 1.68 28.86 7.33
N LYS A 938 1.60 28.19 6.17
CA LYS A 938 0.32 27.86 5.53
C LYS A 938 -0.44 26.88 6.43
N MET A 939 -1.74 27.12 6.64
CA MET A 939 -2.62 26.22 7.37
C MET A 939 -2.88 24.93 6.59
N VAL A 940 -2.97 23.81 7.31
CA VAL A 940 -3.22 22.48 6.73
C VAL A 940 -4.57 22.47 5.99
N GLY A 941 -4.56 22.10 4.71
CA GLY A 941 -5.77 21.99 3.89
C GLY A 941 -6.47 23.33 3.58
N SER A 942 -5.82 24.46 3.85
CA SER A 942 -6.38 25.80 3.68
C SER A 942 -5.33 26.81 3.22
N ASP A 943 -5.76 27.87 2.55
CA ASP A 943 -4.88 28.98 2.12
C ASP A 943 -4.71 30.03 3.24
N GLN A 944 -5.40 29.84 4.36
CA GLN A 944 -5.30 30.70 5.54
C GLN A 944 -3.94 30.57 6.25
N ARG A 945 -3.59 31.62 6.99
CA ARG A 945 -2.38 31.70 7.80
C ARG A 945 -2.55 30.94 9.12
N GLU A 946 -1.59 30.09 9.46
CA GLU A 946 -1.44 29.52 10.80
C GLU A 946 -0.29 30.25 11.53
N ASN A 947 -0.57 30.85 12.69
CA ASN A 947 0.46 31.43 13.56
C ASN A 947 0.98 30.33 14.51
N ILE A 948 2.28 30.04 14.43
CA ILE A 948 2.99 29.00 15.18
C ILE A 948 4.01 29.58 16.18
N THR A 949 3.93 30.88 16.52
CA THR A 949 4.87 31.57 17.43
C THR A 949 5.02 30.85 18.77
N SER A 950 3.92 30.32 19.32
CA SER A 950 3.90 29.53 20.56
C SER A 950 4.65 28.19 20.49
N SER A 951 5.03 27.73 19.29
CA SER A 951 5.91 26.58 19.11
C SER A 951 7.39 26.93 19.32
N TYR A 952 7.77 28.20 19.07
CA TYR A 952 9.15 28.69 19.14
C TYR A 952 9.50 29.38 20.46
N LYS A 953 8.53 30.02 21.12
CA LYS A 953 8.73 30.71 22.39
C LYS A 953 7.47 30.75 23.24
N TYR A 954 7.68 30.99 24.53
CA TYR A 954 6.61 31.25 25.49
C TYR A 954 5.99 32.63 25.25
N PRO A 955 4.77 32.91 25.77
CA PRO A 955 4.13 34.21 25.62
C PRO A 955 5.00 35.35 26.18
N GLU A 956 5.12 36.43 25.41
CA GLU A 956 5.89 37.62 25.76
C GLU A 956 5.51 38.16 27.15
N GLY A 957 6.49 38.33 28.05
CA GLY A 957 6.26 38.82 29.41
C GLY A 957 5.75 37.76 30.40
N SER A 958 5.70 36.48 30.02
CA SER A 958 5.46 35.40 30.97
C SER A 958 6.73 35.07 31.79
N PRO A 959 6.62 34.54 33.02
CA PRO A 959 7.78 34.12 33.80
C PRO A 959 8.64 33.06 33.08
N GLU A 960 8.01 32.20 32.29
CA GLU A 960 8.66 31.15 31.51
C GLU A 960 9.51 31.72 30.37
N GLU A 961 8.98 32.69 29.60
CA GLU A 961 9.73 33.38 28.54
C GLU A 961 11.04 33.95 29.08
N ARG A 962 10.97 34.76 30.15
CA ARG A 962 12.17 35.39 30.69
C ARG A 962 13.12 34.39 31.36
N SER A 963 12.59 33.36 32.01
CA SER A 963 13.40 32.28 32.60
C SER A 963 14.20 31.52 31.53
N VAL A 964 13.55 31.21 30.40
CA VAL A 964 14.19 30.56 29.25
C VAL A 964 15.23 31.48 28.58
N PHE A 965 14.92 32.77 28.40
CA PHE A 965 15.90 33.74 27.88
C PHE A 965 17.14 33.82 28.79
N MET A 966 16.96 33.95 30.10
CA MET A 966 18.07 34.04 31.04
C MET A 966 18.92 32.75 31.05
N LYS A 967 18.27 31.58 30.97
CA LYS A 967 18.92 30.27 30.80
C LYS A 967 19.77 30.21 29.53
N ALA A 968 19.24 30.67 28.39
CA ALA A 968 19.98 30.71 27.13
C ALA A 968 21.17 31.69 27.21
N SER A 969 20.95 32.92 27.68
CA SER A 969 21.99 33.96 27.86
C SER A 969 23.14 33.48 28.74
N GLN A 970 22.85 32.86 29.89
CA GLN A 970 23.87 32.25 30.77
C GLN A 970 24.68 31.16 30.07
N LYS A 971 24.02 30.30 29.27
CA LYS A 971 24.70 29.25 28.50
C LYS A 971 25.59 29.82 27.38
N THR A 972 25.22 30.93 26.74
CA THR A 972 26.01 31.54 25.66
C THR A 972 27.27 32.25 26.17
N LEU A 973 27.20 32.89 27.35
CA LEU A 973 28.33 33.65 27.91
C LEU A 973 29.42 32.77 28.55
N GLY A 974 29.06 31.57 29.03
CA GLY A 974 29.99 30.60 29.61
C GLY A 974 30.69 31.07 30.90
N VAL A 975 31.68 30.30 31.38
CA VAL A 975 32.38 30.57 32.66
C VAL A 975 33.43 31.70 32.52
N ARG A 976 33.37 32.53 31.48
CA ARG A 976 34.18 33.75 31.37
C ARG A 976 33.57 34.85 32.23
N ARG A 977 33.97 34.88 33.50
CA ARG A 977 33.80 36.03 34.39
C ARG A 977 34.33 37.29 33.72
N THR A 978 33.43 38.18 33.32
CA THR A 978 33.61 39.64 33.30
C THR A 978 32.22 40.25 33.17
N SER A 979 31.97 41.34 33.89
CA SER A 979 30.69 42.07 33.87
C SER A 979 30.32 42.46 32.43
N SER A 980 29.26 41.87 31.88
CA SER A 980 28.66 42.40 30.65
C SER A 980 27.73 43.54 31.05
N PRO A 981 27.82 44.73 30.43
CA PRO A 981 26.92 45.85 30.72
C PRO A 981 25.43 45.48 30.55
N PHE A 982 25.14 44.46 29.74
CA PHE A 982 23.81 43.91 29.53
C PHE A 982 23.23 43.22 30.78
N LEU A 983 24.03 42.46 31.54
CA LEU A 983 23.56 41.84 32.78
C LEU A 983 23.30 42.89 33.87
N ASP A 984 24.10 43.96 33.93
CA ASP A 984 23.88 45.09 34.84
C ASP A 984 22.64 45.92 34.43
N LEU A 985 22.35 46.02 33.12
CA LEU A 985 21.11 46.63 32.60
C LEU A 985 19.86 45.83 33.01
N LEU A 986 19.93 44.50 32.94
CA LEU A 986 18.84 43.60 33.34
C LEU A 986 18.62 43.59 34.87
N GLY A 987 19.69 43.72 35.66
CA GLY A 987 19.62 43.72 37.12
C GLY A 987 19.14 45.04 37.73
N SER A 988 19.20 46.16 37.00
CA SER A 988 18.93 47.50 37.55
C SER A 988 17.45 47.90 37.57
N GLY A 989 16.54 47.09 37.00
CA GLY A 989 15.08 47.23 37.15
C GLY A 989 14.51 48.59 36.70
N GLY A 990 15.28 49.34 35.92
CA GLY A 990 15.10 50.77 35.70
C GLY A 990 14.26 51.10 34.48
N ALA A 991 12.96 50.80 34.52
CA ALA A 991 11.99 51.50 33.67
C ALA A 991 11.90 52.97 34.13
N VAL A 992 12.88 53.79 33.73
CA VAL A 992 12.89 55.22 34.03
C VAL A 992 11.77 55.84 33.20
N GLY A 993 10.72 56.33 33.88
CA GLY A 993 9.53 56.85 33.23
C GLY A 993 9.84 57.82 32.10
N GLN A 994 9.17 57.63 30.96
CA GLN A 994 9.14 58.63 29.89
C GLN A 994 8.06 59.66 30.22
N PRO A 995 8.34 60.98 30.12
CA PRO A 995 7.37 62.02 30.47
C PRO A 995 6.26 62.22 29.43
N ALA A 996 6.39 61.63 28.24
CA ALA A 996 5.33 61.58 27.23
C ALA A 996 5.23 60.18 26.61
N GLN A 997 4.04 59.86 26.11
CA GLN A 997 3.77 58.73 25.24
C GLN A 997 3.53 59.25 23.81
N LEU A 998 4.27 58.71 22.84
CA LEU A 998 4.23 59.12 21.43
C LEU A 998 3.85 57.94 20.54
N GLN A 999 2.91 58.12 19.62
CA GLN A 999 2.50 57.11 18.64
C GLN A 999 2.29 57.72 17.25
N LEU A 1000 2.53 56.94 16.19
CA LEU A 1000 2.33 57.36 14.80
C LEU A 1000 1.27 56.49 14.11
N HIS A 1001 0.23 57.15 13.59
CA HIS A 1001 -0.90 56.52 12.91
C HIS A 1001 -0.97 56.96 11.45
N LEU A 1002 -1.42 56.07 10.58
CA LEU A 1002 -1.78 56.40 9.19
C LEU A 1002 -3.24 56.86 9.17
N THR A 1003 -3.57 57.91 8.41
CA THR A 1003 -4.95 58.43 8.34
C THR A 1003 -5.84 57.64 7.37
N ARG A 1004 -5.23 56.91 6.43
CA ARG A 1004 -5.86 56.09 5.40
C ARG A 1004 -4.92 54.95 5.00
N LYS A 1005 -5.42 54.02 4.17
CA LYS A 1005 -4.59 52.94 3.61
C LYS A 1005 -3.44 53.55 2.77
N PRO A 1006 -2.19 53.10 2.95
CA PRO A 1006 -1.05 53.62 2.21
C PRO A 1006 -0.93 52.95 0.83
N GLU A 1007 -1.34 53.66 -0.22
CA GLU A 1007 -1.30 53.17 -1.61
C GLU A 1007 -0.05 53.70 -2.35
N TRP A 1008 0.60 52.85 -3.14
CA TRP A 1008 1.69 53.30 -4.02
C TRP A 1008 1.17 54.31 -5.05
N GLY A 1009 1.82 55.47 -5.15
CA GLY A 1009 1.41 56.54 -6.08
C GLY A 1009 0.74 57.74 -5.43
N GLN A 1010 0.49 57.73 -4.11
CA GLN A 1010 -0.21 58.80 -3.38
C GLN A 1010 0.61 59.39 -2.23
N ASP A 1011 0.26 60.61 -1.81
CA ASP A 1011 0.84 61.23 -0.61
C ASP A 1011 0.46 60.44 0.66
N LEU A 1012 1.47 60.18 1.50
CA LEU A 1012 1.33 59.42 2.74
C LEU A 1012 1.03 60.37 3.89
N LEU A 1013 -0.15 60.19 4.48
CA LEU A 1013 -0.70 61.07 5.50
C LEU A 1013 -0.66 60.36 6.85
N LEU A 1014 0.17 60.88 7.76
CA LEU A 1014 0.31 60.38 9.12
C LEU A 1014 -0.27 61.38 10.13
N LYS A 1015 -0.52 60.88 11.34
CA LYS A 1015 -0.76 61.69 12.54
C LYS A 1015 0.17 61.20 13.65
N LEU A 1016 0.95 62.12 14.23
CA LEU A 1016 1.55 61.92 15.54
C LEU A 1016 0.45 62.11 16.59
N HIS A 1017 0.35 61.16 17.50
CA HIS A 1017 -0.47 61.21 18.71
C HIS A 1017 0.49 61.33 19.88
N ALA A 1018 0.36 62.40 20.67
CA ALA A 1018 1.29 62.76 21.73
C ALA A 1018 0.52 63.07 23.01
N ARG A 1019 0.76 62.31 24.07
CA ARG A 1019 0.06 62.42 25.35
C ARG A 1019 1.06 62.52 26.49
N ARG A 1020 0.83 63.44 27.44
CA ARG A 1020 1.67 63.52 28.64
C ARG A 1020 1.33 62.43 29.66
N VAL A 1021 2.36 61.88 30.30
CA VAL A 1021 2.25 60.89 31.38
C VAL A 1021 3.02 61.34 32.63
N ALA A 1022 2.67 60.76 33.77
CA ALA A 1022 3.28 61.12 35.05
C ALA A 1022 4.73 60.62 35.11
N ASP A 1023 5.68 61.56 35.23
CA ASP A 1023 7.10 61.28 35.40
C ASP A 1023 7.60 61.75 36.78
N ARG A 1024 8.62 61.07 37.30
CA ARG A 1024 9.26 61.37 38.58
C ARG A 1024 10.25 62.53 38.49
N ALA A 1025 10.85 62.79 37.33
CA ALA A 1025 11.80 63.89 37.17
C ALA A 1025 11.12 65.25 36.93
N HIS A 1026 9.97 65.28 36.24
CA HIS A 1026 9.18 66.51 36.03
C HIS A 1026 7.67 66.35 36.34
N PRO A 1027 7.28 66.23 37.62
CA PRO A 1027 5.93 65.81 38.02
C PRO A 1027 4.81 66.85 37.87
N GLN A 1028 5.12 68.13 37.60
CA GLN A 1028 4.14 69.23 37.49
C GLN A 1028 4.53 70.24 36.39
N GLY A 1029 3.58 71.01 35.84
CA GLY A 1029 3.81 72.05 34.81
C GLY A 1029 4.14 71.47 33.42
N PRO A 1030 3.78 72.12 32.30
CA PRO A 1030 3.87 71.54 30.94
C PRO A 1030 5.30 71.15 30.55
N ILE A 1031 5.42 70.27 29.55
CA ILE A 1031 6.72 69.89 28.94
C ILE A 1031 6.79 70.35 27.48
N HIS A 1032 7.98 70.77 27.05
CA HIS A 1032 8.28 71.15 25.68
C HIS A 1032 9.03 70.01 24.97
N LEU A 1033 8.47 69.55 23.85
CA LEU A 1033 9.07 68.53 23.00
C LEU A 1033 9.53 69.13 21.67
N VAL A 1034 10.80 68.93 21.35
CA VAL A 1034 11.33 69.14 19.99
C VAL A 1034 11.43 67.78 19.32
N VAL A 1035 10.62 67.56 18.28
CA VAL A 1035 10.57 66.29 17.54
C VAL A 1035 11.19 66.46 16.16
N ASP A 1036 12.36 65.88 15.96
CA ASP A 1036 12.99 65.71 14.64
C ASP A 1036 12.43 64.42 14.02
N PHE A 1037 11.78 64.52 12.86
CA PHE A 1037 11.32 63.39 12.06
C PHE A 1037 12.19 63.15 10.84
N CYS A 1038 12.37 61.88 10.49
CA CYS A 1038 13.05 61.40 9.30
C CYS A 1038 12.25 60.26 8.67
N ALA A 1039 12.14 60.22 7.34
CA ALA A 1039 11.61 59.07 6.61
C ALA A 1039 12.70 58.46 5.74
N GLN A 1040 12.93 57.16 5.85
CA GLN A 1040 13.93 56.41 5.07
C GLN A 1040 13.26 55.22 4.39
N THR A 1041 13.79 54.83 3.22
CA THR A 1041 13.45 53.52 2.63
C THR A 1041 14.00 52.43 3.53
N LEU A 1042 13.16 51.45 3.89
CA LEU A 1042 13.57 50.27 4.64
C LEU A 1042 13.88 49.13 3.66
N LEU A 1043 15.00 48.45 3.88
CA LEU A 1043 15.44 47.29 3.11
C LEU A 1043 14.93 46.01 3.77
N HIS A 1044 14.77 44.94 2.99
CA HIS A 1044 14.42 43.59 3.48
C HIS A 1044 15.23 43.15 4.71
N ASN A 1045 16.55 43.34 4.63
CA ASN A 1045 17.49 42.99 5.70
C ASN A 1045 17.52 43.98 6.89
N GLY A 1046 16.53 44.86 7.03
CA GLY A 1046 16.44 45.85 8.11
C GLY A 1046 17.33 47.08 7.95
N GLY A 1047 18.20 47.14 6.94
CA GLY A 1047 18.99 48.33 6.64
C GLY A 1047 18.12 49.47 6.09
N THR A 1048 18.67 50.69 6.03
CA THR A 1048 17.99 51.87 5.48
C THR A 1048 18.76 52.51 4.33
N ARG A 1049 18.05 53.19 3.42
CA ARG A 1049 18.66 54.11 2.45
C ARG A 1049 18.72 55.54 3.03
N LYS A 1050 19.38 56.44 2.29
CA LYS A 1050 19.43 57.88 2.63
C LYS A 1050 18.02 58.48 2.82
N PRO A 1051 17.84 59.49 3.68
CA PRO A 1051 16.55 60.13 3.94
C PRO A 1051 15.79 60.56 2.68
N LEU A 1052 14.51 60.23 2.67
CA LEU A 1052 13.52 60.64 1.67
C LEU A 1052 12.93 62.02 2.00
N TRP A 1053 12.79 62.30 3.29
CA TRP A 1053 12.07 63.44 3.86
C TRP A 1053 12.48 63.64 5.32
N ARG A 1054 12.42 64.87 5.81
CA ARG A 1054 12.62 65.24 7.22
C ARG A 1054 11.67 66.39 7.58
N GLN A 1055 11.24 66.46 8.84
CA GLN A 1055 10.44 67.58 9.38
C GLN A 1055 10.76 67.79 10.87
N LYS A 1056 10.81 69.04 11.32
CA LYS A 1056 10.88 69.38 12.75
C LYS A 1056 9.54 69.89 13.24
N VAL A 1057 9.13 69.45 14.43
CA VAL A 1057 7.89 69.88 15.10
C VAL A 1057 8.22 70.28 16.54
N HIS A 1058 7.62 71.37 17.01
CA HIS A 1058 7.69 71.80 18.40
C HIS A 1058 6.30 71.62 19.02
N LEU A 1059 6.22 70.95 20.17
CA LEU A 1059 4.97 70.68 20.88
C LEU A 1059 5.11 71.12 22.34
N THR A 1060 4.04 71.64 22.90
CA THR A 1060 3.88 71.81 24.36
C THR A 1060 2.80 70.84 24.80
N LEU A 1061 3.04 70.05 25.83
CA LEU A 1061 2.07 69.08 26.38
C LEU A 1061 1.84 69.37 27.86
N ASP A 1062 0.60 69.70 28.25
CA ASP A 1062 0.24 69.79 29.67
C ASP A 1062 -0.30 68.46 30.24
N PHE A 1063 -0.46 68.40 31.57
CA PHE A 1063 -0.73 67.16 32.29
C PHE A 1063 -2.13 66.62 31.97
N GLY A 1064 -2.19 65.44 31.33
CA GLY A 1064 -3.43 64.84 30.86
C GLY A 1064 -3.91 65.34 29.49
N GLU A 1065 -3.20 66.28 28.87
CA GLU A 1065 -3.46 66.72 27.50
C GLU A 1065 -3.05 65.65 26.47
N ASP A 1066 -3.76 65.65 25.35
CA ASP A 1066 -3.61 64.73 24.22
C ASP A 1066 -3.64 65.54 22.92
N ILE A 1067 -2.53 65.55 22.19
CA ILE A 1067 -2.34 66.32 20.95
C ILE A 1067 -2.23 65.39 19.75
N GLN A 1068 -2.94 65.73 18.67
CA GLN A 1068 -2.80 65.09 17.36
C GLN A 1068 -2.17 66.07 16.35
N TRP A 1069 -0.97 65.76 15.86
CA TRP A 1069 -0.26 66.58 14.88
C TRP A 1069 -0.20 65.89 13.51
N PRO A 1070 -0.70 66.49 12.42
CA PRO A 1070 -0.67 65.91 11.09
C PRO A 1070 0.73 66.01 10.46
N LEU A 1071 1.16 64.95 9.77
CA LEU A 1071 2.40 64.87 9.00
C LEU A 1071 2.07 64.41 7.58
N SER A 1072 2.73 64.98 6.56
CA SER A 1072 2.54 64.60 5.16
C SER A 1072 3.88 64.30 4.50
N LEU A 1073 3.98 63.12 3.91
CA LEU A 1073 5.12 62.61 3.14
C LEU A 1073 4.71 62.52 1.66
N PRO A 1074 5.09 63.48 0.80
CA PRO A 1074 4.63 63.53 -0.58
C PRO A 1074 5.18 62.40 -1.46
N TYR A 1075 4.40 61.95 -2.44
CA TYR A 1075 4.79 60.88 -3.38
C TYR A 1075 6.14 61.18 -4.09
N ASN A 1076 6.33 62.43 -4.50
CA ASN A 1076 7.56 62.86 -5.19
C ASN A 1076 8.85 62.67 -4.35
N ASN A 1077 8.76 62.65 -3.02
CA ASN A 1077 9.93 62.42 -2.16
C ASN A 1077 10.46 60.98 -2.28
N TYR A 1078 9.57 60.01 -2.53
CA TYR A 1078 9.86 58.58 -2.43
C TYR A 1078 9.74 57.81 -3.76
N ARG A 1079 8.96 58.28 -4.74
CA ARG A 1079 8.59 57.57 -5.99
C ARG A 1079 9.70 56.78 -6.71
N ASN A 1080 10.91 57.35 -6.81
CA ASN A 1080 12.05 56.77 -7.53
C ASN A 1080 13.20 56.34 -6.58
N LYS A 1081 12.93 56.28 -5.26
CA LYS A 1081 13.93 56.01 -4.22
C LYS A 1081 13.60 54.79 -3.37
N LEU A 1082 12.36 54.32 -3.40
CA LEU A 1082 11.97 53.09 -2.74
C LEU A 1082 12.53 51.87 -3.48
N THR A 1083 12.88 50.88 -2.67
CA THR A 1083 13.28 49.52 -3.05
C THR A 1083 12.11 48.74 -3.64
N ASP A 1084 12.32 47.48 -3.98
CA ASP A 1084 11.24 46.65 -4.51
C ASP A 1084 10.24 46.17 -3.45
N GLU A 1085 10.61 46.13 -2.15
CA GLU A 1085 9.67 45.82 -1.07
C GLU A 1085 8.68 46.96 -0.74
N LYS A 1086 8.90 48.15 -1.29
CA LYS A 1086 8.08 49.37 -1.11
C LYS A 1086 7.84 49.77 0.37
N LEU A 1087 8.79 49.46 1.26
CA LEU A 1087 8.74 49.81 2.69
C LEU A 1087 9.37 51.18 3.00
N ILE A 1088 8.71 51.93 3.88
CA ILE A 1088 9.21 53.20 4.43
C ILE A 1088 9.20 53.13 5.96
N ARG A 1089 10.32 53.44 6.59
CA ARG A 1089 10.40 53.73 8.03
C ARG A 1089 10.31 55.23 8.26
N VAL A 1090 9.33 55.66 9.05
CA VAL A 1090 9.23 57.02 9.59
C VAL A 1090 9.65 56.98 11.05
N SER A 1091 10.73 57.67 11.38
CA SER A 1091 11.31 57.77 12.72
C SER A 1091 11.17 59.19 13.25
N GLY A 1092 10.97 59.33 14.55
CA GLY A 1092 10.95 60.62 15.24
C GLY A 1092 11.73 60.55 16.55
N ILE A 1093 12.71 61.45 16.74
CA ILE A 1093 13.39 61.65 18.01
C ILE A 1093 12.79 62.88 18.67
N ALA A 1094 12.08 62.67 19.78
CA ALA A 1094 11.51 63.73 20.60
C ALA A 1094 12.43 64.01 21.80
N LYS A 1095 13.06 65.18 21.79
CA LYS A 1095 13.83 65.66 22.94
C LYS A 1095 12.93 66.47 23.87
N VAL A 1096 12.94 66.12 25.15
CA VAL A 1096 12.29 66.86 26.23
C VAL A 1096 13.23 67.98 26.66
N GLU A 1097 12.83 69.25 26.54
CA GLU A 1097 13.74 70.37 26.81
C GLU A 1097 14.12 70.48 28.30
N GLU A 1098 13.19 70.18 29.21
CA GLU A 1098 13.36 70.32 30.67
C GLU A 1098 14.28 69.25 31.28
N THR A 1099 14.23 68.03 30.74
CA THR A 1099 15.03 66.90 31.26
C THR A 1099 16.25 66.58 30.39
N GLY A 1100 16.31 67.13 29.17
CA GLY A 1100 17.35 66.85 28.18
C GLY A 1100 17.26 65.47 27.51
N ARG A 1101 16.35 64.61 27.96
CA ARG A 1101 16.23 63.19 27.56
C ARG A 1101 15.54 63.03 26.21
N SER A 1102 15.83 61.93 25.54
CA SER A 1102 15.34 61.64 24.19
C SER A 1102 14.37 60.45 24.19
N MET A 1103 13.29 60.56 23.42
CA MET A 1103 12.29 59.49 23.22
C MET A 1103 12.18 59.17 21.72
N LEU A 1104 12.01 57.90 21.38
CA LEU A 1104 11.87 57.45 19.99
C LEU A 1104 10.42 57.09 19.68
N VAL A 1105 9.91 57.57 18.55
CA VAL A 1105 8.65 57.11 17.94
C VAL A 1105 8.92 56.58 16.54
N LEU A 1106 8.36 55.42 16.19
CA LEU A 1106 8.57 54.74 14.90
C LEU A 1106 7.24 54.40 14.22
N LYS A 1107 7.25 54.43 12.89
CA LYS A 1107 6.18 53.88 12.04
C LYS A 1107 6.73 53.34 10.74
N ASP A 1108 6.63 52.04 10.58
CA ASP A 1108 6.86 51.40 9.29
C ASP A 1108 5.56 51.37 8.47
N ILE A 1109 5.71 51.63 7.17
CA ILE A 1109 4.64 51.76 6.17
C ILE A 1109 4.98 50.82 5.03
N SER A 1110 4.06 49.91 4.70
CA SER A 1110 4.11 49.08 3.50
C SER A 1110 3.12 49.62 2.47
N LEU A 1111 3.53 49.73 1.21
CA LEU A 1111 2.68 50.21 0.12
C LEU A 1111 2.16 49.03 -0.68
N GLU A 1112 0.84 48.97 -0.90
CA GLU A 1112 0.24 47.86 -1.65
C GLU A 1112 0.41 48.02 -3.17
N PRO A 1113 0.67 46.92 -3.91
CA PRO A 1113 0.68 46.90 -5.36
C PRO A 1113 -0.76 46.88 -5.95
N PRO A 1114 -0.92 47.19 -7.26
CA PRO A 1114 -2.20 47.08 -7.95
C PRO A 1114 -2.77 45.65 -7.94
N HIS A 1115 -4.10 45.54 -7.88
CA HIS A 1115 -4.80 44.26 -7.82
C HIS A 1115 -4.94 43.59 -9.20
N LEU A 1116 -4.61 42.29 -9.27
CA LEU A 1116 -4.81 41.41 -10.44
C LEU A 1116 -6.03 40.51 -10.21
N SER A 1117 -7.00 40.48 -11.13
CA SER A 1117 -8.11 39.52 -11.08
C SER A 1117 -7.91 38.35 -12.05
N ILE A 1118 -8.35 37.16 -11.63
CA ILE A 1118 -8.31 35.93 -12.42
C ILE A 1118 -9.68 35.23 -12.34
N GLU A 1119 -10.29 35.05 -13.50
CA GLU A 1119 -11.59 34.43 -13.70
C GLU A 1119 -11.46 33.22 -14.62
N VAL A 1120 -12.28 32.20 -14.39
CA VAL A 1120 -12.24 30.93 -15.13
C VAL A 1120 -13.67 30.62 -15.55
N SER A 1121 -13.86 30.40 -16.85
CA SER A 1121 -15.19 30.50 -17.48
C SER A 1121 -16.03 29.23 -17.37
N GLU A 1122 -15.37 28.08 -17.19
CA GLU A 1122 -15.95 26.75 -17.35
C GLU A 1122 -15.39 25.77 -16.31
N ARG A 1123 -16.02 24.59 -16.20
CA ARG A 1123 -15.53 23.49 -15.37
C ARG A 1123 -14.27 22.88 -16.00
N ALA A 1124 -13.16 22.86 -15.25
CA ALA A 1124 -11.93 22.23 -15.71
C ALA A 1124 -12.05 20.69 -15.73
N GLU A 1125 -11.61 20.08 -16.83
CA GLU A 1125 -11.51 18.63 -17.02
C GLU A 1125 -10.15 18.30 -17.66
N VAL A 1126 -9.54 17.16 -17.29
CA VAL A 1126 -8.25 16.73 -17.87
C VAL A 1126 -8.38 16.54 -19.39
N GLY A 1127 -7.44 17.12 -20.14
CA GLY A 1127 -7.35 17.03 -21.60
C GLY A 1127 -8.26 17.98 -22.38
N LYS A 1128 -9.09 18.79 -21.73
CA LYS A 1128 -9.93 19.81 -22.38
C LYS A 1128 -9.35 21.21 -22.24
N ALA A 1129 -9.69 22.09 -23.18
CA ALA A 1129 -9.34 23.51 -23.09
C ALA A 1129 -10.10 24.17 -21.93
N LEU A 1130 -9.37 24.95 -21.11
CA LEU A 1130 -9.90 25.70 -19.98
C LEU A 1130 -9.63 27.19 -20.21
N ARG A 1131 -10.70 27.97 -20.42
CA ARG A 1131 -10.58 29.41 -20.68
C ARG A 1131 -10.42 30.23 -19.41
N VAL A 1132 -9.31 30.95 -19.33
CA VAL A 1132 -8.95 31.85 -18.23
C VAL A 1132 -8.95 33.29 -18.71
N HIS A 1133 -9.59 34.17 -17.96
CA HIS A 1133 -9.56 35.62 -18.15
C HIS A 1133 -8.76 36.27 -17.02
N ILE A 1134 -7.77 37.08 -17.38
CA ILE A 1134 -6.90 37.79 -16.45
C ILE A 1134 -7.12 39.29 -16.69
N SER A 1135 -7.32 40.09 -15.64
CA SER A 1135 -7.43 41.54 -15.78
C SER A 1135 -6.62 42.31 -14.74
N LEU A 1136 -5.99 43.39 -15.20
CA LEU A 1136 -5.14 44.27 -14.40
C LEU A 1136 -5.48 45.73 -14.73
N THR A 1137 -5.74 46.52 -13.69
CA THR A 1137 -5.93 47.97 -13.80
C THR A 1137 -4.70 48.69 -13.29
N ASN A 1138 -4.11 49.58 -14.09
CA ASN A 1138 -3.05 50.47 -13.61
C ASN A 1138 -3.67 51.59 -12.78
N THR A 1139 -3.64 51.46 -11.46
CA THR A 1139 -4.12 52.44 -10.48
C THR A 1139 -3.15 53.61 -10.26
N LEU A 1140 -1.97 53.60 -10.91
CA LEU A 1140 -0.97 54.64 -10.71
C LEU A 1140 -1.22 55.88 -11.56
N SER A 1141 -0.64 56.99 -11.13
CA SER A 1141 -0.56 58.26 -11.87
C SER A 1141 0.48 58.25 -13.01
N VAL A 1142 1.16 57.11 -13.25
CA VAL A 1142 2.22 56.93 -14.26
C VAL A 1142 1.95 55.66 -15.09
N PRO A 1143 2.38 55.61 -16.37
CA PRO A 1143 2.30 54.37 -17.15
C PRO A 1143 3.23 53.29 -16.58
N LEU A 1144 2.82 52.02 -16.71
CA LEU A 1144 3.69 50.86 -16.49
C LEU A 1144 4.30 50.46 -17.85
N SER A 1145 5.62 50.41 -17.96
CA SER A 1145 6.35 50.15 -19.20
C SER A 1145 6.94 48.74 -19.23
N HIS A 1146 6.98 48.15 -20.43
CA HIS A 1146 7.48 46.78 -20.67
C HIS A 1146 6.84 45.73 -19.75
N CYS A 1147 5.50 45.77 -19.68
CA CYS A 1147 4.69 44.84 -18.94
C CYS A 1147 4.82 43.42 -19.53
N THR A 1148 5.33 42.46 -18.76
CA THR A 1148 5.37 41.05 -19.11
C THR A 1148 4.54 40.23 -18.14
N MET A 1149 3.74 39.30 -18.67
CA MET A 1149 2.98 38.34 -17.86
C MET A 1149 3.64 36.97 -17.94
N VAL A 1150 3.77 36.29 -16.80
CA VAL A 1150 4.16 34.88 -16.69
C VAL A 1150 3.07 34.15 -15.92
N LEU A 1151 2.63 32.99 -16.42
CA LEU A 1151 1.67 32.13 -15.73
C LEU A 1151 2.18 30.70 -15.60
N GLU A 1152 1.96 30.11 -14.43
CA GLU A 1152 2.34 28.74 -14.11
C GLU A 1152 1.30 28.07 -13.20
N GLY A 1153 1.26 26.74 -13.22
CA GLY A 1153 0.39 25.97 -12.34
C GLY A 1153 0.61 24.48 -12.56
N SER A 1154 1.07 23.77 -11.53
CA SER A 1154 1.29 22.33 -11.61
C SER A 1154 -0.02 21.63 -12.01
N GLY A 1155 0.07 20.70 -12.96
CA GLY A 1155 -1.10 20.01 -13.50
C GLY A 1155 -2.01 20.83 -14.43
N LEU A 1156 -1.82 22.15 -14.55
CA LEU A 1156 -2.59 23.04 -15.43
C LEU A 1156 -1.83 23.42 -16.70
N VAL A 1157 -0.51 23.60 -16.61
CA VAL A 1157 0.40 23.91 -17.72
C VAL A 1157 1.72 23.15 -17.61
N SER A 1158 2.35 22.86 -18.75
CA SER A 1158 3.68 22.23 -18.77
C SER A 1158 4.78 23.29 -18.75
N GLY A 1159 5.22 23.68 -17.55
CA GLY A 1159 6.21 24.76 -17.36
C GLY A 1159 5.54 26.11 -17.18
N GLN A 1160 6.01 27.12 -17.90
CA GLN A 1160 5.54 28.51 -17.83
C GLN A 1160 5.08 28.99 -19.22
N ILE A 1161 4.05 29.82 -19.26
CA ILE A 1161 3.63 30.56 -20.46
C ILE A 1161 3.90 32.04 -20.19
N SER A 1162 4.52 32.73 -21.16
CA SER A 1162 4.92 34.14 -21.03
C SER A 1162 4.39 34.98 -22.18
N ASN A 1163 3.81 36.14 -21.85
CA ASN A 1163 3.21 37.07 -22.81
C ASN A 1163 3.78 38.48 -22.60
N ASP A 1164 4.14 39.17 -23.68
CA ASP A 1164 4.39 40.62 -23.66
C ASP A 1164 3.05 41.38 -23.72
N LEU A 1165 2.87 42.37 -22.85
CA LEU A 1165 1.69 43.22 -22.73
C LEU A 1165 1.97 44.68 -23.13
N GLY A 1166 3.21 45.03 -23.47
CA GLY A 1166 3.60 46.38 -23.88
C GLY A 1166 3.58 47.40 -22.73
N THR A 1167 2.88 48.52 -22.92
CA THR A 1167 2.82 49.63 -21.94
C THR A 1167 1.38 49.86 -21.49
N LEU A 1168 1.12 49.75 -20.18
CA LEU A 1168 -0.20 49.96 -19.59
C LEU A 1168 -0.31 51.39 -19.04
N VAL A 1169 -1.03 52.26 -19.76
CA VAL A 1169 -1.22 53.68 -19.41
C VAL A 1169 -1.98 53.83 -18.08
N ALA A 1170 -1.72 54.92 -17.35
CA ALA A 1170 -2.42 55.28 -16.13
C ALA A 1170 -3.96 55.19 -16.28
N GLY A 1171 -4.63 54.63 -15.28
CA GLY A 1171 -6.09 54.46 -15.23
C GLY A 1171 -6.69 53.42 -16.18
N HIS A 1172 -5.89 52.76 -17.03
CA HIS A 1172 -6.38 51.76 -17.98
C HIS A 1172 -6.40 50.34 -17.40
N THR A 1173 -7.37 49.54 -17.86
CA THR A 1173 -7.48 48.10 -17.56
C THR A 1173 -7.11 47.28 -18.79
N ILE A 1174 -6.14 46.38 -18.68
CA ILE A 1174 -5.89 45.34 -19.68
C ILE A 1174 -6.70 44.08 -19.31
N LYS A 1175 -7.24 43.41 -20.34
CA LYS A 1175 -7.92 42.12 -20.23
C LYS A 1175 -7.25 41.13 -21.18
N ILE A 1176 -6.88 39.97 -20.65
CA ILE A 1176 -6.13 38.94 -21.36
C ILE A 1176 -6.93 37.64 -21.28
N GLN A 1177 -6.98 36.89 -22.37
CA GLN A 1177 -7.60 35.56 -22.41
C GLN A 1177 -6.51 34.53 -22.76
N VAL A 1178 -6.46 33.44 -22.00
CA VAL A 1178 -5.56 32.32 -22.25
C VAL A 1178 -6.36 31.02 -22.12
N ASP A 1179 -6.24 30.13 -23.10
CA ASP A 1179 -6.81 28.79 -23.04
C ASP A 1179 -5.72 27.80 -22.54
N LEU A 1180 -5.94 27.18 -21.38
CA LEU A 1180 -5.04 26.20 -20.75
C LEU A 1180 -5.48 24.76 -21.03
N TYR A 1181 -4.61 23.78 -20.86
CA TYR A 1181 -4.94 22.35 -21.07
C TYR A 1181 -4.52 21.53 -19.85
N PRO A 1182 -5.41 21.34 -18.85
CA PRO A 1182 -5.09 20.60 -17.64
C PRO A 1182 -4.71 19.15 -17.92
N ILE A 1183 -3.61 18.71 -17.31
CA ILE A 1183 -3.02 17.37 -17.46
C ILE A 1183 -3.15 16.50 -16.19
N LYS A 1184 -3.54 17.08 -15.04
CA LYS A 1184 -3.76 16.35 -13.78
C LYS A 1184 -5.09 16.73 -13.13
N ALA A 1185 -5.86 15.73 -12.72
CA ALA A 1185 -7.11 15.92 -11.97
C ALA A 1185 -6.87 16.33 -10.51
N GLY A 1186 -7.89 16.79 -9.79
CA GLY A 1186 -7.85 17.23 -8.40
C GLY A 1186 -7.77 18.76 -8.24
N PRO A 1187 -7.57 19.26 -7.01
CA PRO A 1187 -7.35 20.69 -6.75
C PRO A 1187 -5.98 21.11 -7.31
N ARG A 1188 -5.96 22.19 -8.07
CA ARG A 1188 -4.77 22.81 -8.67
C ARG A 1188 -4.85 24.32 -8.48
N GLN A 1189 -3.71 24.99 -8.50
CA GLN A 1189 -3.65 26.46 -8.40
C GLN A 1189 -2.94 27.04 -9.63
N LEU A 1190 -3.60 27.99 -10.29
CA LEU A 1190 -3.01 28.83 -11.31
C LEU A 1190 -2.39 30.06 -10.64
N GLN A 1191 -1.15 30.37 -10.97
CA GLN A 1191 -0.40 31.50 -10.46
C GLN A 1191 -0.02 32.40 -11.63
N VAL A 1192 -0.22 33.71 -11.49
CA VAL A 1192 0.08 34.71 -12.51
C VAL A 1192 0.92 35.81 -11.89
N LEU A 1193 2.00 36.17 -12.57
CA LEU A 1193 2.82 37.34 -12.31
C LEU A 1193 2.71 38.30 -13.49
N VAL A 1194 2.54 39.58 -13.22
CA VAL A 1194 2.85 40.67 -14.15
C VAL A 1194 4.01 41.49 -13.58
N SER A 1195 5.07 41.62 -14.38
CA SER A 1195 6.24 42.46 -14.11
C SER A 1195 6.27 43.64 -15.10
N SER A 1196 6.89 44.74 -14.73
CA SER A 1196 7.09 45.97 -15.51
C SER A 1196 8.39 46.64 -15.06
N ASN A 1197 8.79 47.78 -15.64
CA ASN A 1197 9.96 48.51 -15.11
C ASN A 1197 9.68 49.18 -13.76
N GLU A 1198 8.45 49.60 -13.51
CA GLU A 1198 8.05 50.38 -12.34
C GLU A 1198 7.58 49.49 -11.17
N ILE A 1199 6.96 48.34 -11.47
CA ILE A 1199 6.54 47.32 -10.50
C ILE A 1199 6.93 45.92 -11.00
N LYS A 1200 7.72 45.19 -10.22
CA LYS A 1200 8.21 43.83 -10.54
C LYS A 1200 7.34 42.67 -10.04
N GLU A 1201 6.31 42.95 -9.24
CA GLU A 1201 5.68 41.92 -8.38
C GLU A 1201 4.13 41.93 -8.33
N ILE A 1202 3.45 42.27 -9.43
CA ILE A 1202 1.98 42.20 -9.49
C ILE A 1202 1.57 40.73 -9.63
N LYS A 1203 1.37 40.02 -8.51
CA LYS A 1203 0.97 38.60 -8.52
C LYS A 1203 -0.49 38.40 -8.13
N GLY A 1204 -1.10 37.35 -8.68
CA GLY A 1204 -2.42 36.83 -8.29
C GLY A 1204 -2.48 35.32 -8.50
N TYR A 1205 -3.48 34.68 -7.91
CA TYR A 1205 -3.70 33.24 -8.07
C TYR A 1205 -5.19 32.90 -8.19
N LYS A 1206 -5.46 31.68 -8.63
CA LYS A 1206 -6.80 31.12 -8.71
C LYS A 1206 -6.77 29.62 -8.47
N ASP A 1207 -7.56 29.14 -7.52
CA ASP A 1207 -7.77 27.72 -7.31
C ASP A 1207 -8.77 27.18 -8.33
N ILE A 1208 -8.44 26.01 -8.89
CA ILE A 1208 -9.12 25.38 -10.00
C ILE A 1208 -9.24 23.89 -9.67
N PHE A 1209 -10.47 23.39 -9.53
CA PHE A 1209 -10.72 21.96 -9.38
C PHE A 1209 -10.85 21.31 -10.76
N VAL A 1210 -9.90 20.44 -11.11
CA VAL A 1210 -9.87 19.72 -12.39
C VAL A 1210 -10.51 18.34 -12.22
N ALA A 1211 -11.63 18.07 -12.90
CA ALA A 1211 -12.22 16.74 -12.89
C ALA A 1211 -11.42 15.76 -13.77
N ALA A 1212 -11.41 14.48 -13.39
CA ALA A 1212 -10.85 13.42 -14.21
C ALA A 1212 -11.56 13.32 -15.57
N ALA A 1213 -10.83 12.91 -16.61
CA ALA A 1213 -11.40 12.67 -17.92
C ALA A 1213 -12.54 11.64 -17.80
N ARG A 1214 -13.71 11.96 -18.36
CA ARG A 1214 -14.77 10.94 -18.53
C ARG A 1214 -14.24 9.88 -19.48
N ALA A 1215 -14.36 8.61 -19.09
CA ALA A 1215 -14.14 7.51 -20.03
C ALA A 1215 -15.09 7.69 -21.24
N PRO A 1216 -14.62 7.44 -22.47
CA PRO A 1216 -15.43 7.57 -23.69
C PRO A 1216 -16.57 6.54 -23.74
#